data_AF-A0A2E3N7P8-F1
#
_entry.id   AF-A0A2E3N7P8-F1
#
_cell.length_a   1.000
_cell.length_b   1.000
_cell.length_c   1.000
_cell.angle_alpha   90.00
_cell.angle_beta   90.00
_cell.angle_gamma   90.00
#
_symmetry.space_group_name_H-M   'P 1'
#
loop_
_entity.id
_entity.type
_entity.pdbx_description
1 polymer ?
#
loop_
_entity_poly.entity_id
_entity_poly.type
_entity_poly.pdbx_seq_one_letter_code
_entity_poly.pdbx_strand_id
1 'polypeptide(L)'
;MILSCRILFTGSAIALVSFALGEPRWRQSYDAGYIDQSGAYAGGSEIMHLVAHKGKMYAANGYWVDARWVIPPEGRKQSAQVLRLDQADGEWQVDLDTGKTNGMGLEYMKGNVLKSVTFTRDRSGGLLVQPRRLLVMAAGANFEKGGAVSVWVRDDENENWVHNLVRHGSSAGGIRWVPRDMEVHRDKVTGVERLFLSLGNPGIISGTYDESLPGKIRWERHLEHPFLSEGSFRTRPLGITRANNSLFFSEGGAIYQRVDGVPARYRVVLDLHEDTDTDVGGIRGLSAVRNPRGGGESLLFIWAPGARSASQVKRLDPDGRGGFTLHDEVSILDLMSRKLGVEVSYTLGAHNMMYPVVDPGTGETIHIVGFQGNIRGKNELRWKGSALYGGAMYAVRRGDLSYTLHEINNEYKPGKPVLVSPRAFCLSPFSDNGIYIGGHDASRKISDDMAWIFEAPLEVALGQTKGRDAELIEKESLRSPRLMNGPLHELRIYSAAEGRHGDLIKRFKDHTDRIFRRHKLEALGYWIPTGGPAKKRRRLVYLLRHESRYDAYRNWVNFSNDREWERVLDKPEFQGLLAKKPESVFLNEKPYSRLREVAIKQPGGIYELRIYAEDRGETTALENWFEGQLRPLFSKHGMREIGSWAPFDKPSSGTSFFSLLYHKDRDQVEAAWKGLHRDLSSKQEAVNEDFLSTQSDVIFLRALGFSPLK
;
A
#
# COMPACT_ATOMS: atom_id res chain seq x y z
N MET A 1 -60.55 45.53 -26.25
CA MET A 1 -60.63 45.95 -24.83
C MET A 1 -61.29 44.81 -24.07
N ILE A 2 -60.76 44.12 -23.07
CA ILE A 2 -59.56 44.23 -22.23
C ILE A 2 -59.17 42.77 -21.92
N LEU A 3 -57.90 42.39 -22.12
CA LEU A 3 -57.36 41.09 -21.72
C LEU A 3 -57.11 41.10 -20.21
N SER A 4 -57.63 40.09 -19.51
CA SER A 4 -57.48 39.95 -18.05
C SER A 4 -56.09 39.38 -17.72
N CYS A 5 -55.28 40.20 -17.05
CA CYS A 5 -53.95 39.84 -16.56
C CYS A 5 -54.09 39.30 -15.12
N ARG A 6 -53.82 38.01 -14.91
CA ARG A 6 -53.64 37.44 -13.56
C ARG A 6 -52.15 37.45 -13.23
N ILE A 7 -51.78 38.34 -12.30
CA ILE A 7 -50.48 38.39 -11.65
C ILE A 7 -50.40 37.18 -10.71
N LEU A 8 -49.53 36.22 -11.01
CA LEU A 8 -49.09 35.20 -10.05
C LEU A 8 -47.87 35.74 -9.31
N PHE A 9 -48.04 36.05 -8.02
CA PHE A 9 -46.93 36.15 -7.08
C PHE A 9 -46.46 34.72 -6.76
N THR A 10 -45.39 34.26 -7.40
CA THR A 10 -44.63 33.09 -6.93
C THR A 10 -43.57 33.58 -5.94
N GLY A 11 -43.92 33.50 -4.65
CA GLY A 11 -42.95 33.64 -3.57
C GLY A 11 -41.85 32.59 -3.72
N SER A 12 -40.60 33.04 -3.69
CA SER A 12 -39.44 32.16 -3.63
C SER A 12 -39.47 31.39 -2.31
N ALA A 13 -39.82 30.11 -2.38
CA ALA A 13 -39.61 29.18 -1.28
C ALA A 13 -38.09 28.91 -1.18
N ILE A 14 -37.47 29.45 -0.14
CA ILE A 14 -36.17 29.00 0.35
C ILE A 14 -36.33 27.53 0.69
N ALA A 15 -35.70 26.65 -0.09
CA ALA A 15 -35.57 25.25 0.26
C ALA A 15 -34.60 25.12 1.44
N LEU A 16 -35.13 25.21 2.65
CA LEU A 16 -34.52 24.61 3.84
C LEU A 16 -34.53 23.11 3.63
N VAL A 17 -33.41 22.54 3.21
CA VAL A 17 -33.21 21.08 3.24
C VAL A 17 -33.17 20.67 4.70
N SER A 18 -34.17 19.88 5.09
CA SER A 18 -34.33 19.34 6.44
C SER A 18 -33.16 18.46 6.86
N PHE A 19 -32.24 18.99 7.65
CA PHE A 19 -31.76 18.25 8.83
C PHE A 19 -32.80 18.39 9.95
N ALA A 20 -33.99 17.84 9.73
CA ALA A 20 -35.06 17.84 10.73
C ALA A 20 -35.84 16.55 10.51
N LEU A 21 -35.54 15.46 11.24
CA LEU A 21 -36.26 15.13 12.48
C LEU A 21 -35.49 14.14 13.39
N GLY A 22 -34.20 13.87 13.13
CA GLY A 22 -33.39 12.93 13.91
C GLY A 22 -32.30 13.61 14.74
N GLU A 23 -31.93 13.03 15.88
CA GLU A 23 -30.74 13.47 16.63
C GLU A 23 -29.46 13.37 15.77
N PRO A 24 -28.53 14.33 15.88
CA PRO A 24 -27.24 14.29 15.17
C PRO A 24 -26.52 12.97 15.35
N ARG A 25 -25.89 12.45 14.29
CA ARG A 25 -25.18 11.17 14.29
C ARG A 25 -24.04 11.12 13.30
N TRP A 26 -23.15 10.17 13.52
CA TRP A 26 -22.23 9.70 12.49
C TRP A 26 -22.98 8.84 11.47
N ARG A 27 -22.51 8.81 10.22
CA ARG A 27 -22.93 7.85 9.19
C ARG A 27 -21.71 7.29 8.48
N GLN A 28 -21.68 6.00 8.23
CA GLN A 28 -20.66 5.39 7.38
C GLN A 28 -21.05 5.63 5.91
N SER A 29 -20.39 6.57 5.26
CA SER A 29 -20.64 6.96 3.86
C SER A 29 -20.00 5.97 2.88
N TYR A 30 -18.84 5.40 3.24
CA TYR A 30 -18.15 4.39 2.45
C TYR A 30 -17.65 3.25 3.34
N ASP A 31 -17.88 2.04 2.87
CA ASP A 31 -17.40 0.78 3.44
C ASP A 31 -16.96 -0.10 2.28
N ALA A 32 -15.64 -0.27 2.13
CA ALA A 32 -15.04 -0.92 0.97
C ALA A 32 -15.53 -2.36 0.75
N GLY A 33 -15.42 -2.83 -0.49
CA GLY A 33 -15.67 -4.23 -0.82
C GLY A 33 -17.06 -4.49 -1.41
N TYR A 34 -17.50 -3.67 -2.37
CA TYR A 34 -18.74 -3.89 -3.11
C TYR A 34 -18.56 -3.65 -4.61
N ILE A 35 -19.53 -4.09 -5.40
CA ILE A 35 -19.63 -3.78 -6.83
C ILE A 35 -20.53 -2.56 -6.97
N ASP A 36 -20.01 -1.49 -7.56
CA ASP A 36 -20.74 -0.25 -7.79
C ASP A 36 -21.76 -0.39 -8.93
N GLN A 37 -22.48 0.69 -9.22
CA GLN A 37 -23.57 0.69 -10.21
C GLN A 37 -23.07 0.47 -11.64
N SER A 38 -21.79 0.71 -11.90
CA SER A 38 -21.14 0.47 -13.19
C SER A 38 -20.58 -0.95 -13.33
N GLY A 39 -20.68 -1.77 -12.28
CA GLY A 39 -20.07 -3.10 -12.23
C GLY A 39 -18.59 -3.09 -11.84
N ALA A 40 -18.05 -1.94 -11.42
CA ALA A 40 -16.68 -1.84 -10.96
C ALA A 40 -16.58 -2.18 -9.47
N TYR A 41 -15.50 -2.85 -9.09
CA TYR A 41 -15.25 -3.19 -7.70
C TYR A 41 -14.69 -1.98 -6.94
N ALA A 42 -15.49 -1.42 -6.03
CA ALA A 42 -15.11 -0.35 -5.13
C ALA A 42 -14.54 -0.95 -3.84
N GLY A 43 -13.22 -0.98 -3.72
CA GLY A 43 -12.54 -1.62 -2.58
C GLY A 43 -11.43 -0.78 -1.97
N GLY A 44 -10.55 -1.44 -1.22
CA GLY A 44 -9.27 -0.87 -0.80
C GLY A 44 -9.02 -1.03 0.70
N SER A 45 -7.75 -0.97 1.06
CA SER A 45 -7.28 -1.05 2.44
C SER A 45 -7.30 0.29 3.17
N GLU A 46 -7.21 1.39 2.43
CA GLU A 46 -7.01 2.74 2.97
C GLU A 46 -7.67 3.81 2.08
N ILE A 47 -8.33 4.81 2.66
CA ILE A 47 -8.60 6.10 2.02
C ILE A 47 -7.41 7.04 2.29
N MET A 48 -6.76 7.45 1.22
CA MET A 48 -5.54 8.24 1.26
C MET A 48 -5.82 9.74 1.20
N HIS A 49 -6.82 10.18 0.45
CA HIS A 49 -7.18 11.60 0.27
C HIS A 49 -8.68 11.76 0.06
N LEU A 50 -9.23 12.91 0.47
CA LEU A 50 -10.60 13.34 0.23
C LEU A 50 -10.57 14.77 -0.30
N VAL A 51 -11.31 15.03 -1.38
CA VAL A 51 -11.28 16.32 -2.07
C VAL A 51 -12.67 16.65 -2.62
N ALA A 52 -13.17 17.82 -2.25
CA ALA A 52 -14.30 18.45 -2.92
C ALA A 52 -13.85 19.06 -4.26
N HIS A 53 -14.55 18.73 -5.34
CA HIS A 53 -14.29 19.29 -6.66
C HIS A 53 -15.60 19.47 -7.43
N LYS A 54 -15.87 20.71 -7.89
CA LYS A 54 -17.04 21.07 -8.70
C LYS A 54 -18.38 20.49 -8.20
N GLY A 55 -18.64 20.60 -6.89
CA GLY A 55 -19.90 20.16 -6.26
C GLY A 55 -19.97 18.67 -5.95
N LYS A 56 -18.93 17.89 -6.26
CA LYS A 56 -18.83 16.46 -5.96
C LYS A 56 -17.70 16.20 -4.97
N MET A 57 -17.75 15.04 -4.31
CA MET A 57 -16.67 14.57 -3.44
C MET A 57 -15.89 13.45 -4.12
N TYR A 58 -14.56 13.46 -3.97
CA TYR A 58 -13.68 12.44 -4.52
C TYR A 58 -12.76 11.87 -3.45
N ALA A 59 -12.47 10.57 -3.52
CA ALA A 59 -11.59 9.88 -2.59
C ALA A 59 -10.52 9.08 -3.36
N ALA A 60 -9.26 9.19 -2.96
CA ALA A 60 -8.21 8.32 -3.49
C ALA A 60 -8.01 7.15 -2.51
N ASN A 61 -8.06 5.91 -2.97
CA ASN A 61 -7.84 4.73 -2.12
C ASN A 61 -6.44 4.11 -2.30
N GLY A 62 -6.16 3.01 -1.59
CA GLY A 62 -4.99 2.16 -1.81
C GLY A 62 -5.27 0.70 -1.44
N TYR A 63 -4.36 -0.20 -1.81
CA TYR A 63 -4.46 -1.65 -1.62
C TYR A 63 -3.23 -2.22 -0.89
N TRP A 64 -2.64 -1.46 0.02
CA TRP A 64 -1.50 -1.94 0.78
C TRP A 64 -1.94 -3.06 1.71
N VAL A 65 -1.25 -4.21 1.63
CA VAL A 65 -1.55 -5.45 2.38
C VAL A 65 -3.00 -5.94 2.24
N ASP A 66 -3.63 -5.57 1.13
CA ASP A 66 -4.87 -6.13 0.63
C ASP A 66 -4.57 -7.35 -0.26
N ALA A 67 -5.35 -8.43 -0.12
CA ALA A 67 -5.17 -9.65 -0.88
C ALA A 67 -5.28 -9.47 -2.40
N ARG A 68 -6.10 -8.52 -2.89
CA ARG A 68 -6.18 -8.17 -4.32
C ARG A 68 -4.91 -7.51 -4.87
N TRP A 69 -4.02 -7.07 -4.00
CA TRP A 69 -2.69 -6.58 -4.38
C TRP A 69 -1.58 -7.61 -4.12
N VAL A 70 -1.62 -8.28 -2.96
CA VAL A 70 -0.53 -9.17 -2.53
C VAL A 70 -0.62 -10.55 -3.17
N ILE A 71 -1.84 -11.07 -3.32
CA ILE A 71 -2.12 -12.43 -3.83
C ILE A 71 -3.20 -12.40 -4.93
N PRO A 72 -3.09 -11.50 -5.93
CA PRO A 72 -4.12 -11.31 -6.93
C PRO A 72 -4.41 -12.62 -7.68
N PRO A 73 -5.69 -13.00 -7.85
CA PRO A 73 -6.04 -14.10 -8.72
C PRO A 73 -5.43 -13.90 -10.12
N GLU A 74 -4.70 -14.90 -10.61
CA GLU A 74 -4.07 -14.88 -11.94
C GLU A 74 -3.03 -13.77 -12.17
N GLY A 75 -2.53 -13.16 -11.10
CA GLY A 75 -1.47 -12.15 -11.18
C GLY A 75 -1.95 -10.73 -11.51
N ARG A 76 -3.27 -10.49 -11.66
CA ARG A 76 -3.81 -9.16 -11.99
C ARG A 76 -4.09 -8.36 -10.72
N LYS A 77 -3.21 -7.41 -10.36
CA LYS A 77 -3.44 -6.59 -9.16
C LYS A 77 -4.57 -5.60 -9.37
N GLN A 78 -5.39 -5.43 -8.33
CA GLN A 78 -6.24 -4.26 -8.25
C GLN A 78 -5.38 -3.04 -7.92
N SER A 79 -5.34 -2.07 -8.83
CA SER A 79 -4.63 -0.80 -8.59
C SER A 79 -5.51 0.21 -7.88
N ALA A 80 -4.89 1.24 -7.32
CA ALA A 80 -5.54 2.37 -6.70
C ALA A 80 -6.58 3.03 -7.61
N GLN A 81 -7.59 3.58 -6.99
CA GLN A 81 -8.77 4.16 -7.62
C GLN A 81 -8.98 5.59 -7.13
N VAL A 82 -9.72 6.36 -7.93
CA VAL A 82 -10.46 7.52 -7.44
C VAL A 82 -11.93 7.13 -7.39
N LEU A 83 -12.53 7.27 -6.21
CA LEU A 83 -13.95 7.10 -5.96
C LEU A 83 -14.63 8.46 -6.03
N ARG A 84 -15.88 8.51 -6.49
CA ARG A 84 -16.69 9.73 -6.62
C ARG A 84 -18.02 9.55 -5.89
N LEU A 85 -18.43 10.59 -5.17
CA LEU A 85 -19.76 10.72 -4.59
C LEU A 85 -20.42 11.97 -5.17
N ASP A 86 -21.57 11.78 -5.81
CA ASP A 86 -22.29 12.82 -6.54
C ASP A 86 -23.23 13.65 -5.63
N GLN A 87 -23.68 13.09 -4.50
CA GLN A 87 -24.56 13.73 -3.51
C GLN A 87 -24.39 13.12 -2.10
N ALA A 88 -24.74 13.84 -1.04
CA ALA A 88 -24.44 13.46 0.36
C ALA A 88 -24.93 12.07 0.79
N ASP A 89 -26.09 11.65 0.28
CA ASP A 89 -26.76 10.38 0.58
C ASP A 89 -26.57 9.31 -0.50
N GLY A 90 -25.77 9.60 -1.52
CA GLY A 90 -25.48 8.69 -2.62
C GLY A 90 -24.56 7.53 -2.25
N GLU A 91 -24.33 6.66 -3.22
CA GLU A 91 -23.35 5.57 -3.16
C GLU A 91 -22.10 5.96 -3.95
N TRP A 92 -20.93 5.69 -3.39
CA TRP A 92 -19.66 5.98 -4.06
C TRP A 92 -19.47 5.09 -5.30
N GLN A 93 -19.00 5.70 -6.39
CA GLN A 93 -18.72 5.03 -7.67
C GLN A 93 -17.22 5.08 -7.97
N VAL A 94 -16.67 4.06 -8.62
CA VAL A 94 -15.31 4.08 -9.14
C VAL A 94 -15.26 4.99 -10.37
N ASP A 95 -14.55 6.11 -10.26
CA ASP A 95 -14.43 7.12 -11.31
C ASP A 95 -13.08 7.01 -12.05
N LEU A 96 -12.06 6.44 -11.40
CA LEU A 96 -10.77 6.10 -12.00
C LEU A 96 -10.27 4.77 -11.47
N ASP A 97 -9.77 3.89 -12.36
CA ASP A 97 -8.88 2.78 -12.03
C ASP A 97 -7.51 3.05 -12.67
N THR A 98 -6.50 3.32 -11.85
CA THR A 98 -5.17 3.71 -12.34
C THR A 98 -4.44 2.59 -13.07
N GLY A 99 -4.77 1.33 -12.79
CA GLY A 99 -4.18 0.15 -13.44
C GLY A 99 -4.74 -0.07 -14.84
N LYS A 100 -6.01 0.30 -15.07
CA LYS A 100 -6.68 0.14 -16.37
C LYS A 100 -6.46 1.32 -17.33
N THR A 101 -6.25 2.52 -16.81
CA THR A 101 -6.25 3.76 -17.62
C THR A 101 -4.87 4.30 -17.99
N ASN A 102 -3.79 3.61 -17.63
CA ASN A 102 -2.43 4.09 -17.91
C ASN A 102 -1.85 3.65 -19.28
N GLY A 103 -2.46 2.67 -19.96
CA GLY A 103 -1.99 2.18 -21.27
C GLY A 103 -0.59 1.55 -21.29
N MET A 104 0.07 1.38 -20.14
CA MET A 104 1.47 0.94 -20.01
C MET A 104 1.62 -0.37 -19.21
N GLY A 105 0.53 -0.94 -18.71
CA GLY A 105 0.56 -2.13 -17.86
C GLY A 105 1.19 -1.89 -16.47
N LEU A 106 1.29 -0.63 -16.04
CA LEU A 106 1.78 -0.29 -14.72
C LEU A 106 0.69 -0.49 -13.66
N GLU A 107 1.10 -0.99 -12.49
CA GLU A 107 0.22 -1.22 -11.35
C GLU A 107 0.58 -0.25 -10.21
N TYR A 108 -0.43 0.36 -9.60
CA TYR A 108 -0.25 1.43 -8.60
C TYR A 108 -0.88 1.02 -7.27
N MET A 109 -0.07 0.85 -6.22
CA MET A 109 -0.55 0.34 -4.93
C MET A 109 -1.43 1.36 -4.19
N LYS A 110 -1.09 2.64 -4.29
CA LYS A 110 -1.72 3.70 -3.52
C LYS A 110 -2.03 4.89 -4.40
N GLY A 111 -3.20 5.45 -4.17
CA GLY A 111 -3.55 6.77 -4.64
C GLY A 111 -2.83 7.82 -3.80
N ASN A 112 -1.61 8.15 -4.18
CA ASN A 112 -0.67 8.83 -3.31
C ASN A 112 -1.01 10.30 -3.03
N VAL A 113 -1.56 11.02 -4.02
CA VAL A 113 -1.98 12.42 -3.91
C VAL A 113 -3.23 12.62 -4.76
N LEU A 114 -4.27 13.23 -4.20
CA LEU A 114 -5.42 13.74 -4.94
C LEU A 114 -5.67 15.17 -4.49
N LYS A 115 -5.75 16.11 -5.43
CA LYS A 115 -5.93 17.53 -5.09
C LYS A 115 -6.72 18.26 -6.17
N SER A 116 -7.64 19.13 -5.74
CA SER A 116 -8.23 20.13 -6.63
C SER A 116 -7.33 21.35 -6.64
N VAL A 117 -6.68 21.62 -7.77
CA VAL A 117 -5.76 22.74 -7.94
C VAL A 117 -6.39 23.81 -8.81
N THR A 118 -6.03 25.08 -8.60
CA THR A 118 -6.54 26.19 -9.41
C THR A 118 -5.38 26.95 -10.02
N PHE A 119 -5.40 27.09 -11.34
CA PHE A 119 -4.52 27.99 -12.08
C PHE A 119 -5.25 29.28 -12.41
N THR A 120 -4.56 30.40 -12.24
CA THR A 120 -5.00 31.74 -12.62
C THR A 120 -4.22 32.28 -13.82
N ARG A 121 -3.15 31.59 -14.23
CA ARG A 121 -2.27 32.02 -15.31
C ARG A 121 -1.97 30.91 -16.31
N ASP A 122 -1.71 31.31 -17.55
CA ASP A 122 -1.19 30.43 -18.59
C ASP A 122 0.32 30.18 -18.44
N ARG A 123 0.87 29.36 -19.33
CA ARG A 123 2.30 29.02 -19.37
C ARG A 123 3.24 30.23 -19.48
N SER A 124 2.82 31.32 -20.14
CA SER A 124 3.62 32.54 -20.27
C SER A 124 3.59 33.41 -19.00
N GLY A 125 2.71 33.08 -18.05
CA GLY A 125 2.40 33.92 -16.89
C GLY A 125 1.29 34.93 -17.16
N GLY A 126 0.66 34.91 -18.33
CA GLY A 126 -0.51 35.72 -18.67
C GLY A 126 -1.72 35.34 -17.83
N LEU A 127 -2.58 36.30 -17.47
CA LEU A 127 -3.81 36.01 -16.72
C LEU A 127 -4.80 35.23 -17.59
N LEU A 128 -5.37 34.16 -17.04
CA LEU A 128 -6.49 33.48 -17.67
C LEU A 128 -7.75 34.32 -17.54
N VAL A 129 -8.62 34.26 -18.56
CA VAL A 129 -9.92 34.94 -18.54
C VAL A 129 -10.75 34.51 -17.33
N GLN A 130 -10.67 33.24 -16.96
CA GLN A 130 -11.23 32.69 -15.74
C GLN A 130 -10.23 31.71 -15.11
N PRO A 131 -10.13 31.66 -13.77
CA PRO A 131 -9.35 30.62 -13.12
C PRO A 131 -9.80 29.22 -13.53
N ARG A 132 -8.83 28.34 -13.78
CA ARG A 132 -9.04 26.96 -14.23
C ARG A 132 -8.78 26.02 -13.07
N ARG A 133 -9.83 25.36 -12.59
CA ARG A 133 -9.77 24.37 -11.52
C ARG A 133 -9.68 22.97 -12.11
N LEU A 134 -8.64 22.22 -11.75
CA LEU A 134 -8.38 20.86 -12.21
C LEU A 134 -8.36 19.91 -11.02
N LEU A 135 -8.93 18.71 -11.18
CA LEU A 135 -8.74 17.61 -10.23
C LEU A 135 -7.56 16.75 -10.70
N VAL A 136 -6.55 16.63 -9.85
CA VAL A 136 -5.27 16.01 -10.21
C VAL A 136 -4.97 14.87 -9.24
N MET A 137 -4.73 13.70 -9.81
CA MET A 137 -4.39 12.47 -9.13
C MET A 137 -2.94 12.10 -9.44
N ALA A 138 -2.12 11.75 -8.45
CA ALA A 138 -0.75 11.27 -8.65
C ALA A 138 -0.51 9.95 -7.92
N ALA A 139 0.20 9.03 -8.57
CA ALA A 139 0.54 7.74 -7.99
C ALA A 139 1.91 7.24 -8.44
N GLY A 140 2.58 6.54 -7.53
CA GLY A 140 3.86 5.88 -7.76
C GLY A 140 3.69 4.40 -8.13
N ALA A 141 4.45 3.94 -9.12
CA ALA A 141 4.55 2.54 -9.50
C ALA A 141 6.00 2.05 -9.41
N ASN A 142 6.18 0.77 -9.06
CA ASN A 142 7.47 0.09 -9.06
C ASN A 142 7.45 -1.04 -10.09
N PHE A 143 8.56 -1.22 -10.79
CA PHE A 143 8.81 -2.34 -11.71
C PHE A 143 10.22 -2.88 -11.48
N GLU A 144 10.59 -4.00 -12.11
CA GLU A 144 11.75 -4.83 -11.72
C GLU A 144 13.05 -4.06 -11.47
N LYS A 145 13.35 -3.03 -12.29
CA LYS A 145 14.59 -2.24 -12.21
C LYS A 145 14.37 -0.74 -12.02
N GLY A 146 13.17 -0.32 -11.66
CA GLY A 146 12.85 1.10 -11.61
C GLY A 146 11.51 1.43 -10.99
N GLY A 147 11.14 2.69 -11.12
CA GLY A 147 9.83 3.17 -10.74
C GLY A 147 9.43 4.36 -11.59
N ALA A 148 8.18 4.74 -11.42
CA ALA A 148 7.52 5.78 -12.18
C ALA A 148 6.57 6.56 -11.27
N VAL A 149 6.39 7.84 -11.60
CA VAL A 149 5.29 8.65 -11.09
C VAL A 149 4.43 9.06 -12.27
N SER A 150 3.15 8.73 -12.17
CA SER A 150 2.10 9.09 -13.12
C SER A 150 1.15 10.10 -12.50
N VAL A 151 0.57 10.93 -13.36
CA VAL A 151 -0.50 11.86 -13.03
C VAL A 151 -1.69 11.60 -13.93
N TRP A 152 -2.89 11.70 -13.36
CA TRP A 152 -4.14 11.75 -14.09
C TRP A 152 -4.81 13.08 -13.79
N VAL A 153 -5.29 13.76 -14.83
CA VAL A 153 -6.09 14.97 -14.71
C VAL A 153 -7.50 14.64 -15.16
N ARG A 154 -8.50 14.94 -14.33
CA ARG A 154 -9.89 14.71 -14.68
C ARG A 154 -10.31 15.70 -15.77
N ASP A 155 -10.86 15.17 -16.85
CA ASP A 155 -11.63 15.93 -17.82
C ASP A 155 -13.09 15.92 -17.35
N ASP A 156 -13.50 17.02 -16.71
CA ASP A 156 -14.85 17.13 -16.18
C ASP A 156 -15.92 17.24 -17.26
N GLU A 157 -15.56 17.64 -18.49
CA GLU A 157 -16.52 17.80 -19.59
C GLU A 157 -16.89 16.43 -20.17
N ASN A 158 -15.90 15.56 -20.34
CA ASN A 158 -16.07 14.21 -20.91
C ASN A 158 -16.16 13.10 -19.85
N GLU A 159 -16.18 13.48 -18.57
CA GLU A 159 -16.20 12.58 -17.41
C GLU A 159 -15.11 11.49 -17.39
N ASN A 160 -13.95 11.78 -17.99
CA ASN A 160 -12.84 10.83 -18.10
C ASN A 160 -11.57 11.36 -17.41
N TRP A 161 -10.50 10.56 -17.47
CA TRP A 161 -9.21 10.93 -16.89
C TRP A 161 -8.09 10.82 -17.92
N VAL A 162 -7.30 11.88 -18.03
CA VAL A 162 -6.15 11.93 -18.93
C VAL A 162 -4.88 11.54 -18.19
N HIS A 163 -4.31 10.38 -18.52
CA HIS A 163 -3.05 9.89 -17.98
C HIS A 163 -1.83 10.58 -18.59
N ASN A 164 -0.85 10.90 -17.75
CA ASN A 164 0.48 11.39 -18.13
C ASN A 164 1.53 10.70 -17.27
N LEU A 165 2.51 10.04 -17.91
CA LEU A 165 3.72 9.58 -17.22
C LEU A 165 4.64 10.79 -17.00
N VAL A 166 4.72 11.27 -15.75
CA VAL A 166 5.49 12.48 -15.42
C VAL A 166 6.98 12.20 -15.43
N ARG A 167 7.40 11.11 -14.77
CA ARG A 167 8.81 10.71 -14.74
C ARG A 167 8.94 9.23 -14.40
N HIS A 168 9.99 8.61 -14.91
CA HIS A 168 10.41 7.27 -14.54
C HIS A 168 11.95 7.20 -14.47
N GLY A 169 12.48 6.17 -13.84
CA GLY A 169 13.91 5.97 -13.76
C GLY A 169 14.30 4.77 -12.90
N SER A 170 15.60 4.63 -12.65
CA SER A 170 16.13 3.54 -11.83
C SER A 170 15.71 3.68 -10.37
N SER A 171 15.54 2.54 -9.70
CA SER A 171 15.37 2.45 -8.24
C SER A 171 16.68 2.00 -7.55
N ALA A 172 17.81 2.02 -8.27
CA ALA A 172 19.12 1.73 -7.70
C ALA A 172 19.44 2.67 -6.54
N GLY A 173 20.18 2.16 -5.53
CA GLY A 173 20.51 2.95 -4.33
C GLY A 173 19.34 3.17 -3.37
N GLY A 174 18.22 2.47 -3.52
CA GLY A 174 17.08 2.59 -2.60
C GLY A 174 16.12 3.73 -2.94
N ILE A 175 16.21 4.30 -4.14
CA ILE A 175 15.31 5.35 -4.64
C ILE A 175 13.86 4.84 -4.68
N ARG A 176 12.96 5.61 -4.06
CA ARG A 176 11.52 5.31 -4.05
C ARG A 176 10.75 6.37 -4.85
N TRP A 177 9.94 5.88 -5.79
CA TRP A 177 9.09 6.68 -6.67
C TRP A 177 7.69 6.82 -6.07
N VAL A 178 7.57 7.63 -5.03
CA VAL A 178 6.33 7.75 -4.24
C VAL A 178 6.01 9.22 -4.05
N PRO A 179 5.07 9.79 -4.82
CA PRO A 179 4.66 11.17 -4.61
C PRO A 179 3.93 11.30 -3.28
N ARG A 180 3.93 12.50 -2.69
CA ARG A 180 3.35 12.71 -1.35
C ARG A 180 2.51 13.95 -1.19
N ASP A 181 2.80 14.97 -1.98
CA ASP A 181 2.01 16.19 -2.00
C ASP A 181 2.25 16.96 -3.30
N MET A 182 1.33 17.88 -3.59
CA MET A 182 1.42 18.85 -4.67
C MET A 182 0.85 20.20 -4.26
N GLU A 183 1.40 21.31 -4.76
CA GLU A 183 0.94 22.67 -4.42
C GLU A 183 1.15 23.61 -5.59
N VAL A 184 0.20 24.52 -5.83
CA VAL A 184 0.35 25.58 -6.83
C VAL A 184 1.07 26.76 -6.21
N HIS A 185 2.12 27.24 -6.87
CA HIS A 185 2.82 28.45 -6.45
C HIS A 185 3.17 29.33 -7.65
N ARG A 186 3.00 30.65 -7.45
CA ARG A 186 3.38 31.67 -8.41
C ARG A 186 4.75 32.22 -8.02
N ASP A 187 5.70 32.01 -8.91
CA ASP A 187 7.04 32.56 -8.75
C ASP A 187 6.98 34.10 -8.81
N LYS A 188 7.45 34.76 -7.75
CA LYS A 188 7.37 36.22 -7.59
C LYS A 188 8.28 37.00 -8.53
N VAL A 189 9.31 36.36 -9.08
CA VAL A 189 10.29 37.00 -9.97
C VAL A 189 9.82 36.89 -11.43
N THR A 190 9.42 35.70 -11.85
CA THR A 190 8.99 35.42 -13.23
C THR A 190 7.50 35.67 -13.46
N GLY A 191 6.70 35.69 -12.39
CA GLY A 191 5.25 35.79 -12.46
C GLY A 191 4.55 34.51 -12.91
N VAL A 192 5.29 33.48 -13.30
CA VAL A 192 4.77 32.19 -13.81
C VAL A 192 4.24 31.34 -12.66
N GLU A 193 3.05 30.78 -12.87
CA GLU A 193 2.37 29.91 -11.92
C GLU A 193 2.58 28.44 -12.30
N ARG A 194 2.94 27.62 -11.30
CA ARG A 194 3.30 26.21 -11.50
C ARG A 194 2.65 25.33 -10.44
N LEU A 195 2.27 24.12 -10.82
CA LEU A 195 1.99 23.03 -9.89
C LEU A 195 3.30 22.31 -9.57
N PHE A 196 3.69 22.30 -8.31
CA PHE A 196 4.84 21.56 -7.81
C PHE A 196 4.38 20.19 -7.31
N LEU A 197 5.12 19.14 -7.66
CA LEU A 197 4.83 17.75 -7.28
C LEU A 197 6.10 17.11 -6.73
N SER A 198 5.98 16.48 -5.56
CA SER A 198 7.01 15.59 -5.03
C SER A 198 6.98 14.25 -5.77
N LEU A 199 8.14 13.70 -6.14
CA LEU A 199 8.26 12.40 -6.83
C LEU A 199 8.75 11.26 -5.90
N GLY A 200 8.98 11.55 -4.63
CA GLY A 200 9.69 10.69 -3.70
C GLY A 200 11.15 11.09 -3.58
N ASN A 201 12.06 10.11 -3.47
CA ASN A 201 13.50 10.40 -3.44
C ASN A 201 14.03 11.16 -4.68
N PRO A 202 13.51 10.96 -5.91
CA PRO A 202 14.06 11.65 -7.07
C PRO A 202 14.09 13.17 -6.95
N GLY A 203 13.05 13.79 -6.38
CA GLY A 203 13.00 15.24 -6.24
C GLY A 203 11.61 15.87 -6.33
N ILE A 204 11.63 17.19 -6.51
CA ILE A 204 10.49 18.03 -6.85
C ILE A 204 10.52 18.33 -8.35
N ILE A 205 9.37 18.15 -8.99
CA ILE A 205 9.13 18.56 -10.38
C ILE A 205 8.01 19.59 -10.40
N SER A 206 7.92 20.38 -11.46
CA SER A 206 6.85 21.35 -11.63
C SER A 206 6.24 21.29 -13.04
N GLY A 207 5.03 21.82 -13.18
CA GLY A 207 4.33 21.92 -14.47
C GLY A 207 3.46 23.17 -14.55
N THR A 208 3.32 23.73 -15.75
CA THR A 208 2.50 24.92 -16.02
C THR A 208 1.17 24.53 -16.65
N TYR A 209 0.14 25.35 -16.44
CA TYR A 209 -1.12 25.21 -17.16
C TYR A 209 -0.95 25.47 -18.67
N ASP A 210 -1.49 24.59 -19.49
CA ASP A 210 -1.45 24.66 -20.95
C ASP A 210 -2.75 24.10 -21.55
N GLU A 211 -3.65 24.99 -21.94
CA GLU A 211 -4.97 24.68 -22.51
C GLU A 211 -4.88 23.79 -23.78
N SER A 212 -3.75 23.80 -24.50
CA SER A 212 -3.58 23.00 -25.72
C SER A 212 -3.36 21.50 -25.45
N LEU A 213 -3.02 21.12 -24.22
CA LEU A 213 -2.80 19.73 -23.85
C LEU A 213 -4.08 19.08 -23.34
N PRO A 214 -4.36 17.79 -23.65
CA PRO A 214 -5.51 17.09 -23.11
C PRO A 214 -5.55 17.11 -21.56
N GLY A 215 -4.42 16.85 -20.91
CA GLY A 215 -4.29 16.88 -19.45
C GLY A 215 -4.06 18.28 -18.86
N LYS A 216 -4.02 19.32 -19.71
CA LYS A 216 -3.89 20.74 -19.33
C LYS A 216 -2.67 21.14 -18.50
N ILE A 217 -1.76 20.22 -18.19
CA ILE A 217 -0.53 20.46 -17.43
C ILE A 217 0.67 20.04 -18.28
N ARG A 218 1.55 21.00 -18.56
CA ARG A 218 2.84 20.74 -19.20
C ARG A 218 3.92 20.57 -18.14
N TRP A 219 4.36 19.33 -17.94
CA TRP A 219 5.43 19.00 -17.00
C TRP A 219 6.81 19.38 -17.54
N GLU A 220 7.67 19.89 -16.65
CA GLU A 220 9.07 20.17 -16.96
C GLU A 220 9.86 18.88 -17.21
N ARG A 221 10.88 18.94 -18.07
CA ARG A 221 11.75 17.78 -18.34
C ARG A 221 12.77 17.53 -17.23
N HIS A 222 13.21 18.62 -16.59
CA HIS A 222 14.22 18.59 -15.54
C HIS A 222 13.56 18.71 -14.17
N LEU A 223 14.16 18.05 -13.18
CA LEU A 223 13.77 18.24 -11.79
C LEU A 223 14.23 19.62 -11.33
N GLU A 224 13.43 20.26 -10.50
CA GLU A 224 13.77 21.57 -9.97
C GLU A 224 14.76 21.43 -8.80
N HIS A 225 14.60 20.41 -7.96
CA HIS A 225 15.48 20.11 -6.83
C HIS A 225 15.34 18.65 -6.37
N PRO A 226 16.38 17.97 -5.86
CA PRO A 226 17.76 18.42 -5.70
C PRO A 226 18.68 17.93 -6.81
N PHE A 227 18.16 17.41 -7.93
CA PHE A 227 18.96 16.68 -8.93
C PHE A 227 20.23 17.41 -9.40
N LEU A 228 20.14 18.73 -9.61
CA LEU A 228 21.28 19.54 -10.05
C LEU A 228 22.31 19.82 -8.95
N SER A 229 21.97 19.64 -7.68
CA SER A 229 22.84 19.92 -6.53
C SER A 229 23.32 18.66 -5.81
N GLU A 230 22.45 17.66 -5.62
CA GLU A 230 22.69 16.49 -4.77
C GLU A 230 22.28 15.16 -5.44
N GLY A 231 21.70 15.21 -6.65
CA GLY A 231 21.21 14.04 -7.39
C GLY A 231 19.85 13.53 -6.91
N SER A 232 19.68 13.24 -5.63
CA SER A 232 18.40 12.77 -5.06
C SER A 232 18.32 13.03 -3.56
N PHE A 233 17.11 13.13 -3.03
CA PHE A 233 16.92 13.22 -1.58
C PHE A 233 17.25 11.92 -0.86
N ARG A 234 17.77 12.03 0.37
CA ARG A 234 18.04 10.89 1.26
C ARG A 234 16.74 10.21 1.68
N THR A 235 15.76 11.00 2.10
CA THR A 235 14.41 10.55 2.39
C THR A 235 13.42 11.21 1.42
N ARG A 236 12.22 10.66 1.31
CA ARG A 236 11.19 11.23 0.43
C ARG A 236 10.54 12.44 1.09
N PRO A 237 10.25 13.52 0.34
CA PRO A 237 9.44 14.62 0.86
C PRO A 237 8.07 14.16 1.34
N LEU A 238 7.54 14.76 2.41
CA LEU A 238 6.30 14.31 3.04
C LEU A 238 5.15 15.33 3.05
N GLY A 239 5.43 16.60 2.74
CA GLY A 239 4.42 17.64 2.60
C GLY A 239 4.97 18.86 1.87
N ILE A 240 4.09 19.56 1.15
CA ILE A 240 4.37 20.81 0.44
C ILE A 240 3.29 21.82 0.83
N THR A 241 3.67 23.05 1.18
CA THR A 241 2.69 24.08 1.53
C THR A 241 3.16 25.46 1.08
N ARG A 242 2.23 26.41 1.07
CA ARG A 242 2.51 27.82 0.81
C ARG A 242 2.20 28.62 2.06
N ALA A 243 3.17 29.42 2.52
CA ALA A 243 3.00 30.35 3.63
C ALA A 243 3.74 31.66 3.32
N ASN A 244 3.17 32.80 3.70
CA ASN A 244 3.74 34.13 3.48
C ASN A 244 4.25 34.32 2.02
N ASN A 245 3.44 33.90 1.04
CA ASN A 245 3.77 33.96 -0.38
C ASN A 245 5.10 33.26 -0.76
N SER A 246 5.47 32.19 -0.06
CA SER A 246 6.62 31.35 -0.37
C SER A 246 6.21 29.88 -0.34
N LEU A 247 6.82 29.07 -1.21
CA LEU A 247 6.62 27.62 -1.23
C LEU A 247 7.61 26.95 -0.26
N PHE A 248 7.11 25.98 0.50
CA PHE A 248 7.89 25.16 1.40
C PHE A 248 7.64 23.68 1.13
N PHE A 249 8.65 22.84 1.36
CA PHE A 249 8.47 21.40 1.47
C PHE A 249 9.30 20.84 2.61
N SER A 250 8.89 19.67 3.10
CA SER A 250 9.62 18.92 4.13
C SER A 250 10.32 17.71 3.54
N GLU A 251 11.53 17.41 4.00
CA GLU A 251 12.28 16.18 3.72
C GLU A 251 13.04 15.79 4.98
N GLY A 252 12.84 14.56 5.47
CA GLY A 252 13.39 14.11 6.75
C GLY A 252 13.07 15.06 7.90
N GLY A 253 14.10 15.53 8.60
CA GLY A 253 14.04 16.54 9.66
C GLY A 253 14.10 17.99 9.18
N ALA A 254 14.14 18.23 7.88
CA ALA A 254 14.35 19.55 7.31
C ALA A 254 13.10 20.14 6.64
N ILE A 255 12.99 21.48 6.71
CA ILE A 255 12.04 22.27 5.92
C ILE A 255 12.84 23.15 4.97
N TYR A 256 12.52 23.05 3.69
CA TYR A 256 13.12 23.84 2.62
C TYR A 256 12.15 24.94 2.22
N GLN A 257 12.66 26.15 2.07
CA GLN A 257 11.96 27.28 1.45
C GLN A 257 12.48 27.46 0.02
N ARG A 258 11.55 27.54 -0.94
CA ARG A 258 11.87 27.97 -2.30
C ARG A 258 12.15 29.47 -2.32
N VAL A 259 13.25 29.86 -2.95
CA VAL A 259 13.56 31.23 -3.32
C VAL A 259 13.35 31.36 -4.82
N ASP A 260 12.34 32.16 -5.16
CA ASP A 260 11.89 32.40 -6.53
C ASP A 260 12.97 33.04 -7.41
N GLY A 261 12.97 32.71 -8.71
CA GLY A 261 13.99 33.15 -9.66
C GLY A 261 14.26 32.16 -10.80
N VAL A 262 15.24 32.53 -11.66
CA VAL A 262 15.72 31.68 -12.77
C VAL A 262 17.26 31.65 -12.73
N PRO A 263 17.88 30.53 -12.29
CA PRO A 263 17.23 29.37 -11.70
C PRO A 263 16.65 29.67 -10.33
N ALA A 264 15.60 28.95 -9.94
CA ALA A 264 15.14 28.96 -8.56
C ALA A 264 16.15 28.23 -7.67
N ARG A 265 16.20 28.61 -6.39
CA ARG A 265 17.05 27.97 -5.38
C ARG A 265 16.25 27.56 -4.16
N TYR A 266 16.75 26.63 -3.38
CA TYR A 266 16.14 26.20 -2.13
C TYR A 266 17.09 26.46 -0.98
N ARG A 267 16.56 26.95 0.13
CA ARG A 267 17.32 27.12 1.39
C ARG A 267 16.64 26.34 2.50
N VAL A 268 17.42 25.68 3.32
CA VAL A 268 16.93 25.04 4.55
C VAL A 268 16.60 26.13 5.57
N VAL A 269 15.39 26.12 6.10
CA VAL A 269 14.91 27.09 7.11
C VAL A 269 14.72 26.46 8.49
N LEU A 270 14.70 25.13 8.55
CA LEU A 270 14.71 24.32 9.74
C LEU A 270 15.42 23.01 9.42
N ASP A 271 16.25 22.53 10.33
CA ASP A 271 16.74 21.16 10.36
C ASP A 271 16.77 20.68 11.81
N LEU A 272 16.09 19.58 12.09
CA LEU A 272 16.02 18.97 13.42
C LEU A 272 17.19 18.02 13.69
N HIS A 273 18.05 17.76 12.71
CA HIS A 273 19.32 17.01 12.83
C HIS A 273 19.20 15.61 13.46
N GLU A 274 18.10 14.89 13.23
CA GLU A 274 17.97 13.48 13.62
C GLU A 274 17.78 12.59 12.40
N ASP A 275 18.35 11.39 12.44
CA ASP A 275 18.11 10.37 11.42
C ASP A 275 16.65 9.95 11.43
N THR A 276 16.01 10.02 10.26
CA THR A 276 14.61 9.66 10.09
C THR A 276 14.46 8.41 9.24
N ASP A 277 13.56 7.52 9.66
CA ASP A 277 13.11 6.41 8.84
C ASP A 277 12.31 6.94 7.63
N THR A 278 12.62 6.50 6.40
CA THR A 278 11.92 6.97 5.19
C THR A 278 10.44 6.54 5.11
N ASP A 279 10.06 5.47 5.80
CA ASP A 279 8.70 4.92 5.81
C ASP A 279 7.81 5.62 6.83
N VAL A 280 8.30 5.77 8.06
CA VAL A 280 7.52 6.30 9.20
C VAL A 280 8.02 7.65 9.72
N GLY A 281 9.28 7.97 9.50
CA GLY A 281 9.97 9.14 10.04
C GLY A 281 9.68 10.44 9.29
N GLY A 282 10.04 11.59 9.88
CA GLY A 282 10.09 12.90 9.24
C GLY A 282 9.08 13.93 9.74
N ILE A 283 9.21 15.14 9.18
CA ILE A 283 8.23 16.22 9.30
C ILE A 283 7.00 15.89 8.44
N ARG A 284 5.81 15.88 9.04
CA ARG A 284 4.54 15.49 8.41
C ARG A 284 3.47 16.54 8.61
N GLY A 285 2.48 16.57 7.71
CA GLY A 285 1.33 17.45 7.84
C GLY A 285 1.66 18.93 7.69
N LEU A 286 2.74 19.27 6.98
CA LEU A 286 3.23 20.63 6.83
C LEU A 286 2.11 21.55 6.31
N SER A 287 1.64 22.46 7.15
CA SER A 287 0.48 23.32 6.87
C SER A 287 0.77 24.76 7.26
N ALA A 288 0.25 25.72 6.51
CA ALA A 288 0.24 27.13 6.91
C ALA A 288 -0.89 27.39 7.92
N VAL A 289 -0.59 28.12 8.99
CA VAL A 289 -1.57 28.55 9.99
C VAL A 289 -1.37 30.03 10.30
N ARG A 290 -2.41 30.74 10.75
CA ARG A 290 -2.24 32.12 11.24
C ARG A 290 -1.19 32.15 12.36
N ASN A 291 -0.27 33.10 12.31
CA ASN A 291 0.71 33.28 13.38
C ASN A 291 0.01 33.80 14.65
N PRO A 292 -0.05 33.03 15.76
CA PRO A 292 -0.69 33.47 17.00
C PRO A 292 0.12 34.52 17.77
N ARG A 293 1.40 34.75 17.41
CA ARG A 293 2.32 35.68 18.09
C ARG A 293 2.69 36.90 17.24
N GLY A 294 2.07 37.09 16.08
CA GLY A 294 2.43 38.18 15.16
C GLY A 294 1.55 38.23 13.91
N GLY A 295 2.01 39.00 12.92
CA GLY A 295 1.39 39.02 11.59
C GLY A 295 1.78 37.82 10.74
N GLY A 296 1.00 37.57 9.67
CA GLY A 296 1.29 36.55 8.68
C GLY A 296 0.98 35.12 9.13
N GLU A 297 1.68 34.17 8.52
CA GLU A 297 1.46 32.73 8.68
C GLU A 297 2.69 32.05 9.33
N SER A 298 2.44 31.04 10.14
CA SER A 298 3.45 30.10 10.65
C SER A 298 3.34 28.76 9.91
N LEU A 299 4.40 27.97 9.93
CA LEU A 299 4.34 26.57 9.47
C LEU A 299 4.05 25.66 10.68
N LEU A 300 3.01 24.84 10.58
CA LEU A 300 2.63 23.85 11.59
C LEU A 300 2.88 22.44 11.04
N PHE A 301 3.46 21.57 11.84
CA PHE A 301 3.79 20.20 11.44
C PHE A 301 3.89 19.25 12.63
N ILE A 302 3.81 17.94 12.36
CA ILE A 302 4.18 16.90 13.32
C ILE A 302 5.63 16.49 13.05
N TRP A 303 6.43 16.45 14.10
CA TRP A 303 7.73 15.82 14.12
C TRP A 303 7.61 14.38 14.62
N ALA A 304 7.87 13.42 13.73
CA ALA A 304 7.87 12.00 14.05
C ALA A 304 9.17 11.35 13.55
N PRO A 305 10.26 11.32 14.33
CA PRO A 305 11.57 10.88 13.82
C PRO A 305 11.65 9.40 13.46
N GLY A 306 10.85 8.53 14.09
CA GLY A 306 10.87 7.09 13.80
C GLY A 306 10.04 6.26 14.77
N ALA A 307 10.42 4.98 14.96
CA ALA A 307 9.63 3.95 15.64
C ALA A 307 9.33 4.19 17.15
N ARG A 308 9.89 5.24 17.76
CA ARG A 308 9.60 5.70 19.13
C ARG A 308 9.02 7.12 19.16
N SER A 309 8.40 7.55 18.06
CA SER A 309 7.83 8.88 17.92
C SER A 309 6.73 9.15 18.96
N ALA A 310 6.83 10.30 19.62
CA ALA A 310 5.75 10.90 20.39
C ALA A 310 4.80 11.76 19.53
N SER A 311 5.17 11.98 18.25
CA SER A 311 4.53 12.91 17.32
C SER A 311 4.34 14.30 17.93
N GLN A 312 5.46 15.02 18.10
CA GLN A 312 5.43 16.38 18.64
C GLN A 312 4.85 17.34 17.61
N VAL A 313 3.78 18.06 17.97
CA VAL A 313 3.27 19.15 17.15
C VAL A 313 4.17 20.36 17.37
N LYS A 314 4.77 20.84 16.29
CA LYS A 314 5.71 21.96 16.28
C LYS A 314 5.21 23.06 15.33
N ARG A 315 5.51 24.30 15.70
CA ARG A 315 5.18 25.50 14.93
C ARG A 315 6.45 26.31 14.67
N LEU A 316 6.63 26.76 13.44
CA LEU A 316 7.78 27.56 13.01
C LEU A 316 7.28 28.95 12.59
N ASP A 317 7.63 29.95 13.38
CA ASP A 317 7.21 31.34 13.21
C ASP A 317 8.22 32.16 12.44
N PRO A 318 7.82 33.02 11.49
CA PRO A 318 8.73 34.01 10.93
C PRO A 318 9.15 35.02 12.00
N ASP A 319 10.45 35.32 12.09
CA ASP A 319 11.02 36.26 13.08
C ASP A 319 10.98 37.74 12.64
N GLY A 320 10.45 38.01 11.45
CA GLY A 320 10.41 39.34 10.82
C GLY A 320 11.73 39.81 10.20
N ARG A 321 12.83 39.08 10.35
CA ARG A 321 14.18 39.39 9.83
C ARG A 321 14.64 38.40 8.75
N GLY A 322 13.72 37.54 8.30
CA GLY A 322 13.97 36.53 7.28
C GLY A 322 14.41 35.17 7.83
N GLY A 323 14.46 35.02 9.16
CA GLY A 323 14.66 33.77 9.88
C GLY A 323 13.36 33.24 10.50
N PHE A 324 13.51 32.22 11.35
CA PHE A 324 12.39 31.53 11.96
C PHE A 324 12.66 31.14 13.41
N THR A 325 11.61 31.09 14.22
CA THR A 325 11.64 30.61 15.62
C THR A 325 10.78 29.36 15.76
N LEU A 326 11.36 28.28 16.29
CA LEU A 326 10.67 27.01 16.51
C LEU A 326 9.98 26.99 17.88
N HIS A 327 8.75 26.46 17.91
CA HIS A 327 7.94 26.28 19.10
C HIS A 327 7.37 24.87 19.18
N ASP A 328 7.41 24.29 20.38
CA ASP A 328 6.68 23.07 20.70
C ASP A 328 5.28 23.44 21.20
N GLU A 329 4.25 22.80 20.66
CA GLU A 329 2.86 23.04 21.08
C GLU A 329 2.33 21.91 21.96
N VAL A 330 2.32 20.67 21.46
CA VAL A 330 1.81 19.52 22.21
C VAL A 330 2.36 18.18 21.72
N SER A 331 2.40 17.19 22.62
CA SER A 331 2.66 15.78 22.32
C SER A 331 1.34 15.04 22.06
N ILE A 332 1.17 14.47 20.86
CA ILE A 332 -0.01 13.64 20.53
C ILE A 332 -0.03 12.38 21.41
N LEU A 333 1.14 11.82 21.72
CA LEU A 333 1.29 10.69 22.63
C LEU A 333 0.72 11.01 24.02
N ASP A 334 1.05 12.18 24.57
CA ASP A 334 0.60 12.58 25.92
C ASP A 334 -0.90 12.87 25.94
N LEU A 335 -1.43 13.50 24.89
CA LEU A 335 -2.87 13.73 24.75
C LEU A 335 -3.63 12.40 24.74
N MET A 336 -3.18 11.45 23.91
CA MET A 336 -3.81 10.14 23.80
C MET A 336 -3.69 9.33 25.09
N SER A 337 -2.53 9.36 25.75
CA SER A 337 -2.29 8.68 27.02
C SER A 337 -3.21 9.18 28.13
N ARG A 338 -3.35 10.50 28.26
CA ARG A 338 -4.30 11.12 29.20
C ARG A 338 -5.75 10.74 28.89
N LYS A 339 -6.15 10.80 27.62
CA LYS A 339 -7.53 10.49 27.20
C LYS A 339 -7.92 9.04 27.48
N LEU A 340 -7.02 8.10 27.22
CA LEU A 340 -7.30 6.66 27.38
C LEU A 340 -6.97 6.12 28.77
N GLY A 341 -6.20 6.85 29.59
CA GLY A 341 -5.72 6.38 30.88
C GLY A 341 -4.81 5.15 30.76
N VAL A 342 -3.97 5.11 29.73
CA VAL A 342 -3.03 4.01 29.44
C VAL A 342 -1.69 4.56 28.96
N GLU A 343 -0.63 3.77 29.07
CA GLU A 343 0.65 4.12 28.46
C GLU A 343 0.52 4.03 26.93
N VAL A 344 0.93 5.10 26.24
CA VAL A 344 1.08 5.12 24.77
C VAL A 344 2.57 5.09 24.46
N SER A 345 2.97 4.17 23.60
CA SER A 345 4.40 3.89 23.31
C SER A 345 4.89 4.42 21.97
N TYR A 346 3.97 4.81 21.10
CA TYR A 346 4.25 5.35 19.76
C TYR A 346 2.99 6.02 19.21
N THR A 347 3.15 7.12 18.50
CA THR A 347 2.10 7.75 17.70
C THR A 347 2.63 8.15 16.34
N LEU A 348 1.72 8.21 15.36
CA LEU A 348 1.97 8.77 14.02
C LEU A 348 0.71 9.49 13.57
N GLY A 349 0.85 10.69 13.01
CA GLY A 349 -0.31 11.47 12.58
C GLY A 349 0.00 12.46 11.47
N ALA A 350 -1.00 13.28 11.16
CA ALA A 350 -0.97 14.28 10.09
C ALA A 350 -0.48 13.67 8.76
N HIS A 351 -1.09 12.56 8.35
CA HIS A 351 -0.65 11.78 7.19
C HIS A 351 -0.62 12.56 5.88
N ASN A 352 -1.42 13.63 5.75
CA ASN A 352 -1.46 14.53 4.60
C ASN A 352 -1.18 15.98 5.03
N MET A 353 -2.18 16.63 5.64
CA MET A 353 -2.13 18.01 6.14
C MET A 353 -2.86 18.11 7.48
N MET A 354 -2.67 19.21 8.20
CA MET A 354 -3.57 19.59 9.30
C MET A 354 -4.74 20.33 8.68
N TYR A 355 -5.92 19.68 8.68
CA TYR A 355 -7.03 20.10 7.85
C TYR A 355 -7.69 21.37 8.42
N PRO A 356 -7.71 22.50 7.70
CA PRO A 356 -8.29 23.74 8.18
C PRO A 356 -9.82 23.70 8.08
N VAL A 357 -10.49 24.17 9.12
CA VAL A 357 -11.95 24.32 9.16
C VAL A 357 -12.29 25.65 9.81
N VAL A 358 -13.34 26.33 9.33
CA VAL A 358 -13.91 27.50 10.03
C VAL A 358 -14.91 26.98 11.05
N ASP A 359 -14.64 27.24 12.33
CA ASP A 359 -15.56 26.90 13.41
C ASP A 359 -16.84 27.73 13.27
N PRO A 360 -18.03 27.10 13.12
CA PRO A 360 -19.28 27.82 12.90
C PRO A 360 -19.71 28.67 14.11
N GLY A 361 -19.28 28.31 15.32
CA GLY A 361 -19.62 29.03 16.55
C GLY A 361 -18.77 30.27 16.80
N THR A 362 -17.52 30.30 16.32
CA THR A 362 -16.57 31.38 16.60
C THR A 362 -16.12 32.15 15.36
N GLY A 363 -16.27 31.57 14.16
CA GLY A 363 -15.72 32.10 12.91
C GLY A 363 -14.20 31.93 12.78
N GLU A 364 -13.53 31.32 13.76
CA GLU A 364 -12.08 31.11 13.74
C GLU A 364 -11.68 29.92 12.86
N THR A 365 -10.55 30.01 12.19
CA THR A 365 -9.94 28.85 11.53
C THR A 365 -9.23 27.96 12.54
N ILE A 366 -9.76 26.76 12.72
CA ILE A 366 -9.22 25.67 13.54
C ILE A 366 -8.64 24.57 12.66
N HIS A 367 -7.87 23.65 13.23
CA HIS A 367 -7.20 22.59 12.47
C HIS A 367 -7.48 21.20 13.06
N ILE A 368 -7.82 20.26 12.18
CA ILE A 368 -8.06 18.85 12.53
C ILE A 368 -6.83 18.02 12.18
N VAL A 369 -6.40 17.19 13.12
CA VAL A 369 -5.19 16.36 13.00
C VAL A 369 -5.51 14.91 13.33
N GLY A 370 -5.61 14.06 12.31
CA GLY A 370 -5.77 12.61 12.48
C GLY A 370 -4.48 11.92 12.92
N PHE A 371 -4.58 10.90 13.77
CA PHE A 371 -3.43 10.12 14.24
C PHE A 371 -3.80 8.70 14.69
N GLN A 372 -2.77 7.84 14.72
CA GLN A 372 -2.80 6.52 15.34
C GLN A 372 -1.86 6.45 16.54
N GLY A 373 -2.04 5.45 17.39
CA GLY A 373 -1.11 5.18 18.49
C GLY A 373 -1.10 3.74 18.99
N ASN A 374 0.06 3.33 19.49
CA ASN A 374 0.28 2.04 20.13
C ASN A 374 0.06 2.15 21.64
N ILE A 375 -0.88 1.37 22.18
CA ILE A 375 -1.23 1.40 23.61
C ILE A 375 -0.69 0.17 24.36
N ARG A 376 -0.38 0.34 25.66
CA ARG A 376 -0.08 -0.73 26.61
C ARG A 376 -1.12 -0.77 27.73
N GLY A 377 -1.54 -1.97 28.14
CA GLY A 377 -2.80 -2.16 28.87
C GLY A 377 -4.03 -2.09 27.95
N LYS A 378 -5.23 -2.31 28.53
CA LYS A 378 -6.54 -2.33 27.84
C LYS A 378 -6.50 -3.07 26.48
N ASN A 379 -6.11 -4.34 26.52
CA ASN A 379 -5.87 -5.14 25.31
C ASN A 379 -7.13 -5.27 24.44
N GLU A 380 -8.31 -5.20 25.05
CA GLU A 380 -9.63 -5.20 24.43
C GLU A 380 -9.88 -3.99 23.52
N LEU A 381 -9.14 -2.88 23.71
CA LEU A 381 -9.22 -1.68 22.86
C LEU A 381 -8.25 -1.72 21.67
N ARG A 382 -7.46 -2.79 21.52
CA ARG A 382 -6.47 -2.90 20.45
C ARG A 382 -7.03 -3.58 19.23
N TRP A 383 -6.52 -3.20 18.07
CA TRP A 383 -6.66 -4.03 16.89
C TRP A 383 -6.00 -5.39 17.13
N LYS A 384 -6.78 -6.46 17.03
CA LYS A 384 -6.36 -7.83 17.39
C LYS A 384 -5.00 -8.21 16.78
N GLY A 385 -4.10 -8.66 17.65
CA GLY A 385 -2.71 -9.01 17.26
C GLY A 385 -1.87 -7.79 16.87
N SER A 386 -2.17 -6.61 17.40
CA SER A 386 -1.41 -5.36 17.25
C SER A 386 -1.27 -4.65 18.60
N ALA A 387 -0.37 -3.66 18.66
CA ALA A 387 -0.35 -2.66 19.74
C ALA A 387 -1.26 -1.45 19.44
N LEU A 388 -1.70 -1.29 18.18
CA LEU A 388 -2.51 -0.15 17.74
C LEU A 388 -3.86 -0.13 18.45
N TYR A 389 -4.26 1.04 18.94
CA TYR A 389 -5.63 1.33 19.35
C TYR A 389 -6.58 1.10 18.17
N GLY A 390 -7.71 0.43 18.39
CA GLY A 390 -8.66 0.01 17.34
C GLY A 390 -9.53 1.14 16.78
N GLY A 391 -9.66 2.24 17.51
CA GLY A 391 -10.46 3.39 17.13
C GLY A 391 -9.77 4.36 16.16
N ALA A 392 -10.48 5.44 15.83
CA ALA A 392 -10.03 6.46 14.88
C ALA A 392 -10.04 7.85 15.53
N MET A 393 -8.96 8.18 16.23
CA MET A 393 -8.83 9.40 17.02
C MET A 393 -8.25 10.56 16.22
N TYR A 394 -8.69 11.78 16.54
CA TYR A 394 -8.13 13.01 15.97
C TYR A 394 -8.13 14.14 17.00
N ALA A 395 -7.22 15.09 16.81
CA ALA A 395 -7.12 16.28 17.62
C ALA A 395 -7.73 17.48 16.89
N VAL A 396 -8.41 18.36 17.63
CA VAL A 396 -8.84 19.68 17.16
C VAL A 396 -7.96 20.72 17.83
N ARG A 397 -7.21 21.47 17.03
CA ARG A 397 -6.34 22.58 17.45
C ARG A 397 -7.05 23.92 17.24
N ARG A 398 -7.11 24.74 18.28
CA ARG A 398 -7.71 26.08 18.25
C ARG A 398 -6.67 27.21 18.16
N GLY A 399 -7.12 28.43 17.92
CA GLY A 399 -6.26 29.61 17.76
C GLY A 399 -5.50 29.98 19.04
N ASP A 400 -6.09 29.68 20.19
CA ASP A 400 -5.51 29.86 21.54
C ASP A 400 -4.48 28.78 21.92
N LEU A 401 -4.11 27.90 20.97
CA LEU A 401 -3.19 26.78 21.14
C LEU A 401 -3.73 25.63 22.01
N SER A 402 -5.02 25.61 22.32
CA SER A 402 -5.66 24.47 22.97
C SER A 402 -5.89 23.31 22.01
N TYR A 403 -5.88 22.09 22.57
CA TYR A 403 -6.12 20.85 21.86
C TYR A 403 -7.17 20.01 22.57
N THR A 404 -8.17 19.54 21.82
CA THR A 404 -9.16 18.56 22.29
C THR A 404 -9.10 17.30 21.45
N LEU A 405 -9.35 16.14 22.07
CA LEU A 405 -9.37 14.85 21.39
C LEU A 405 -10.80 14.36 21.17
N HIS A 406 -11.05 13.91 19.95
CA HIS A 406 -12.32 13.38 19.48
C HIS A 406 -12.09 12.09 18.70
N GLU A 407 -13.17 11.37 18.39
CA GLU A 407 -13.09 10.06 17.77
C GLU A 407 -14.21 9.87 16.76
N ILE A 408 -13.85 9.34 15.59
CA ILE A 408 -14.81 8.98 14.54
C ILE A 408 -15.72 7.89 15.08
N ASN A 409 -17.03 8.10 14.94
CA ASN A 409 -18.03 7.16 15.43
C ASN A 409 -17.96 6.92 16.96
N ASN A 410 -17.62 7.97 17.71
CA ASN A 410 -17.46 7.99 19.17
C ASN A 410 -16.40 7.02 19.70
N GLU A 411 -16.29 6.90 21.03
CA GLU A 411 -15.30 6.05 21.70
C GLU A 411 -15.36 4.60 21.23
N TYR A 412 -14.19 4.04 20.91
CA TYR A 412 -14.04 2.63 20.53
C TYR A 412 -14.27 1.70 21.72
N LYS A 413 -14.99 0.62 21.47
CA LYS A 413 -15.22 -0.48 22.42
C LYS A 413 -15.31 -1.80 21.65
N PRO A 414 -15.06 -2.95 22.30
CA PRO A 414 -15.26 -4.25 21.67
C PRO A 414 -16.63 -4.36 21.01
N GLY A 415 -16.66 -4.86 19.77
CA GLY A 415 -17.87 -4.94 18.94
C GLY A 415 -18.04 -3.77 17.96
N LYS A 416 -17.34 -2.64 18.14
CA LYS A 416 -17.26 -1.58 17.11
C LYS A 416 -16.28 -1.97 15.99
N PRO A 417 -16.46 -1.41 14.77
CA PRO A 417 -15.54 -1.61 13.66
C PRO A 417 -14.16 -1.07 14.02
N VAL A 418 -13.12 -1.78 13.58
CA VAL A 418 -11.74 -1.34 13.73
C VAL A 418 -11.45 -0.32 12.63
N LEU A 419 -11.12 0.92 13.01
CA LEU A 419 -10.98 2.03 12.07
C LEU A 419 -9.54 2.48 11.82
N VAL A 420 -8.68 2.49 12.84
CA VAL A 420 -7.20 2.76 12.80
C VAL A 420 -6.69 3.27 11.45
N SER A 421 -6.50 4.54 11.13
CA SER A 421 -6.66 5.82 11.80
C SER A 421 -7.30 6.75 10.75
N PRO A 422 -7.89 7.89 11.14
CA PRO A 422 -8.30 8.89 10.16
C PRO A 422 -7.05 9.48 9.48
N ARG A 423 -7.13 9.66 8.16
CA ARG A 423 -6.03 10.13 7.31
C ARG A 423 -6.43 11.31 6.43
N ALA A 424 -7.68 11.32 5.98
CA ALA A 424 -8.22 12.28 5.04
C ALA A 424 -9.45 12.96 5.62
N PHE A 425 -9.59 14.26 5.36
CA PHE A 425 -10.67 15.10 5.85
C PHE A 425 -11.12 16.00 4.71
N CYS A 426 -12.43 16.21 4.55
CA CYS A 426 -12.97 17.17 3.61
C CYS A 426 -14.34 17.67 4.07
N LEU A 427 -14.52 18.99 4.14
CA LEU A 427 -15.85 19.59 4.27
C LEU A 427 -16.73 19.16 3.10
N SER A 428 -18.00 18.94 3.39
CA SER A 428 -18.96 18.51 2.39
C SER A 428 -19.16 19.57 1.30
N PRO A 429 -19.19 19.18 0.01
CA PRO A 429 -19.58 20.05 -1.08
C PRO A 429 -21.10 20.19 -1.25
N PHE A 430 -21.94 19.50 -0.47
CA PHE A 430 -23.38 19.33 -0.72
C PHE A 430 -24.31 20.30 0.03
N SER A 431 -23.77 21.40 0.55
CA SER A 431 -24.53 22.40 1.34
C SER A 431 -25.23 21.84 2.58
N ASP A 432 -24.68 20.79 3.19
CA ASP A 432 -25.21 20.06 4.35
C ASP A 432 -24.49 20.41 5.68
N ASN A 433 -23.50 21.31 5.63
CA ASN A 433 -22.60 21.66 6.75
C ASN A 433 -21.93 20.44 7.42
N GLY A 434 -21.73 19.36 6.68
CA GLY A 434 -21.05 18.15 7.11
C GLY A 434 -19.55 18.14 6.85
N ILE A 435 -18.87 17.16 7.44
CA ILE A 435 -17.49 16.81 7.15
C ILE A 435 -17.39 15.31 6.88
N TYR A 436 -16.61 14.95 5.85
CA TYR A 436 -16.25 13.59 5.52
C TYR A 436 -14.83 13.29 6.00
N ILE A 437 -14.65 12.13 6.61
CA ILE A 437 -13.39 11.70 7.20
C ILE A 437 -13.11 10.26 6.77
N GLY A 438 -11.94 10.02 6.19
CA GLY A 438 -11.54 8.72 5.65
C GLY A 438 -10.29 8.14 6.29
N GLY A 439 -10.24 6.81 6.38
CA GLY A 439 -9.11 6.00 6.84
C GLY A 439 -9.07 4.69 6.05
N HIS A 440 -8.19 3.72 6.27
CA HIS A 440 -7.49 3.20 7.45
C HIS A 440 -5.96 3.26 7.25
N ASP A 441 -5.15 2.94 8.25
CA ASP A 441 -3.69 2.72 8.15
C ASP A 441 -3.39 1.24 8.40
N ALA A 442 -2.96 0.55 7.35
CA ALA A 442 -2.86 -0.90 7.40
C ALA A 442 -1.74 -1.42 8.31
N SER A 443 -0.72 -0.61 8.61
CA SER A 443 0.37 -0.93 9.54
C SER A 443 0.92 -2.37 9.42
N ARG A 444 1.13 -2.83 8.17
CA ARG A 444 1.66 -4.17 7.80
C ARG A 444 0.80 -5.38 8.24
N LYS A 445 -0.48 -5.16 8.53
CA LYS A 445 -1.45 -6.21 8.84
C LYS A 445 -2.43 -6.36 7.70
N ILE A 446 -3.00 -7.56 7.51
CA ILE A 446 -3.99 -7.77 6.44
C ILE A 446 -5.13 -6.77 6.58
N SER A 447 -5.45 -6.08 5.49
CA SER A 447 -6.41 -4.98 5.47
C SER A 447 -7.32 -5.04 4.25
N ASP A 448 -7.78 -6.24 3.93
CA ASP A 448 -8.75 -6.44 2.85
C ASP A 448 -10.01 -5.63 3.12
N ASP A 449 -10.28 -4.65 2.24
CA ASP A 449 -11.49 -3.81 2.31
C ASP A 449 -11.68 -3.07 3.64
N MET A 450 -10.59 -2.68 4.30
CA MET A 450 -10.65 -1.88 5.52
C MET A 450 -10.71 -0.37 5.26
N ALA A 451 -10.77 0.08 4.00
CA ALA A 451 -11.00 1.49 3.69
C ALA A 451 -12.43 1.92 4.06
N TRP A 452 -12.55 3.08 4.70
CA TRP A 452 -13.83 3.63 5.14
C TRP A 452 -13.88 5.14 4.99
N ILE A 453 -15.10 5.68 4.88
CA ILE A 453 -15.40 7.11 5.00
C ILE A 453 -16.61 7.26 5.92
N PHE A 454 -16.48 8.08 6.95
CA PHE A 454 -17.57 8.50 7.81
C PHE A 454 -17.90 9.96 7.54
N GLU A 455 -19.17 10.32 7.71
CA GLU A 455 -19.65 11.69 7.72
C GLU A 455 -20.34 12.01 9.05
N ALA A 456 -20.33 13.29 9.41
CA ALA A 456 -21.13 13.84 10.50
C ALA A 456 -21.35 15.35 10.28
N PRO A 457 -22.38 15.95 10.91
CA PRO A 457 -22.46 17.40 11.04
C PRO A 457 -21.16 17.96 11.62
N LEU A 458 -20.71 19.11 11.12
CA LEU A 458 -19.42 19.66 11.52
C LEU A 458 -19.33 19.88 13.04
N GLU A 459 -20.38 20.40 13.67
CA GLU A 459 -20.47 20.59 15.13
C GLU A 459 -20.27 19.29 15.94
N VAL A 460 -20.70 18.14 15.41
CA VAL A 460 -20.46 16.82 16.03
C VAL A 460 -18.99 16.45 15.92
N ALA A 461 -18.40 16.62 14.73
CA ALA A 461 -16.98 16.35 14.52
C ALA A 461 -16.07 17.29 15.33
N LEU A 462 -16.51 18.52 15.62
CA LEU A 462 -15.79 19.46 16.48
C LEU A 462 -16.06 19.24 17.99
N GLY A 463 -16.94 18.28 18.33
CA GLY A 463 -17.35 17.96 19.69
C GLY A 463 -18.12 19.07 20.40
N GLN A 464 -18.77 19.95 19.64
CA GLN A 464 -19.67 20.99 20.15
C GLN A 464 -21.05 20.39 20.49
N THR A 465 -21.50 19.43 19.69
CA THR A 465 -22.74 18.67 19.90
C THR A 465 -22.43 17.18 20.01
N LYS A 466 -23.18 16.44 20.84
CA LYS A 466 -23.05 14.99 20.93
C LYS A 466 -23.73 14.32 19.74
N GLY A 467 -23.00 13.46 19.03
CA GLY A 467 -23.54 12.62 17.96
C GLY A 467 -23.75 11.16 18.39
N ARG A 468 -24.81 10.51 17.90
CA ARG A 468 -24.97 9.05 18.03
C ARG A 468 -23.99 8.29 17.14
N ASP A 469 -23.75 7.03 17.45
CA ASP A 469 -23.01 6.10 16.60
C ASP A 469 -23.71 5.93 15.24
N ALA A 470 -22.94 5.63 14.21
CA ALA A 470 -23.45 5.22 12.91
C ALA A 470 -24.13 3.85 13.01
N GLU A 471 -25.19 3.68 12.21
CA GLU A 471 -25.76 2.38 11.93
C GLU A 471 -24.87 1.67 10.91
N LEU A 472 -24.36 0.49 11.28
CA LEU A 472 -23.41 -0.27 10.49
C LEU A 472 -24.13 -1.49 9.89
N ILE A 473 -23.83 -1.77 8.63
CA ILE A 473 -24.36 -2.94 7.92
C ILE A 473 -23.20 -3.89 7.70
N GLU A 474 -23.30 -5.12 8.22
CA GLU A 474 -22.32 -6.16 7.90
C GLU A 474 -22.40 -6.51 6.42
N LYS A 475 -21.25 -6.49 5.74
CA LYS A 475 -21.13 -6.92 4.35
C LYS A 475 -20.40 -8.25 4.28
N GLU A 476 -20.87 -9.12 3.39
CA GLU A 476 -20.11 -10.31 3.03
C GLU A 476 -18.86 -9.95 2.25
N SER A 477 -17.76 -10.65 2.54
CA SER A 477 -16.51 -10.42 1.84
C SER A 477 -16.56 -10.95 0.41
N LEU A 478 -16.31 -10.09 -0.58
CA LEU A 478 -16.15 -10.45 -1.99
C LEU A 478 -14.79 -11.10 -2.32
N ARG A 479 -14.19 -11.83 -1.36
CA ARG A 479 -12.94 -12.54 -1.59
C ARG A 479 -13.15 -13.66 -2.60
N SER A 480 -12.18 -13.83 -3.51
CA SER A 480 -12.21 -14.89 -4.51
C SER A 480 -12.27 -16.27 -3.84
N PRO A 481 -13.27 -17.11 -4.14
CA PRO A 481 -13.35 -18.48 -3.61
C PRO A 481 -12.09 -19.31 -3.89
N ARG A 482 -11.44 -19.06 -5.04
CA ARG A 482 -10.18 -19.72 -5.42
C ARG A 482 -9.08 -19.53 -4.37
N LEU A 483 -9.01 -18.39 -3.69
CA LEU A 483 -8.01 -18.14 -2.65
C LEU A 483 -8.30 -18.88 -1.34
N MET A 484 -9.56 -19.25 -1.13
CA MET A 484 -10.05 -19.96 0.07
C MET A 484 -10.00 -21.48 -0.08
N ASN A 485 -9.88 -21.98 -1.32
CA ASN A 485 -9.74 -23.41 -1.60
C ASN A 485 -8.34 -23.93 -1.21
N GLY A 486 -8.30 -25.18 -0.76
CA GLY A 486 -7.09 -25.94 -0.49
C GLY A 486 -7.42 -27.36 -0.01
N PRO A 487 -6.46 -28.07 0.59
CA PRO A 487 -5.11 -27.62 0.94
C PRO A 487 -4.25 -27.36 -0.29
N LEU A 488 -3.20 -26.54 -0.12
CA LEU A 488 -2.17 -26.34 -1.13
C LEU A 488 -0.78 -26.37 -0.53
N HIS A 489 0.22 -26.48 -1.39
CA HIS A 489 1.62 -26.54 -1.01
C HIS A 489 2.38 -25.29 -1.46
N GLU A 490 3.49 -24.99 -0.80
CA GLU A 490 4.40 -23.90 -1.19
C GLU A 490 5.82 -24.43 -1.25
N LEU A 491 6.36 -24.54 -2.47
CA LEU A 491 7.75 -24.86 -2.70
C LEU A 491 8.58 -23.60 -2.59
N ARG A 492 9.63 -23.64 -1.76
CA ARG A 492 10.55 -22.53 -1.58
C ARG A 492 11.99 -22.94 -1.78
N ILE A 493 12.72 -22.14 -2.56
CA ILE A 493 14.14 -22.36 -2.87
C ILE A 493 14.92 -21.12 -2.43
N TYR A 494 15.76 -21.31 -1.42
CA TYR A 494 16.62 -20.28 -0.86
C TYR A 494 18.03 -20.44 -1.43
N SER A 495 18.63 -19.35 -1.90
CA SER A 495 20.02 -19.33 -2.36
C SER A 495 20.88 -18.62 -1.34
N ALA A 496 21.74 -19.35 -0.63
CA ALA A 496 22.63 -18.77 0.37
C ALA A 496 23.73 -17.92 -0.29
N ALA A 497 24.12 -16.84 0.39
CA ALA A 497 25.31 -16.07 0.05
C ALA A 497 26.57 -16.95 0.19
N GLU A 498 27.66 -16.51 -0.45
CA GLU A 498 28.93 -17.22 -0.38
C GLU A 498 29.42 -17.34 1.07
N GLY A 499 29.85 -18.54 1.47
CA GLY A 499 30.22 -18.85 2.86
C GLY A 499 29.06 -19.00 3.85
N ARG A 500 27.82 -18.63 3.49
CA ARG A 500 26.69 -18.54 4.46
C ARG A 500 25.72 -19.72 4.47
N HIS A 501 26.02 -20.80 3.74
CA HIS A 501 25.10 -21.96 3.64
C HIS A 501 24.91 -22.69 4.99
N GLY A 502 25.99 -22.84 5.78
CA GLY A 502 25.92 -23.44 7.12
C GLY A 502 25.04 -22.62 8.07
N ASP A 503 25.23 -21.30 8.08
CA ASP A 503 24.42 -20.38 8.90
C ASP A 503 22.94 -20.42 8.50
N LEU A 504 22.64 -20.52 7.21
CA LEU A 504 21.26 -20.66 6.72
C LEU A 504 20.62 -21.95 7.28
N ILE A 505 21.33 -23.08 7.21
CA ILE A 505 20.84 -24.36 7.75
C ILE A 505 20.66 -24.27 9.27
N LYS A 506 21.64 -23.69 9.97
CA LYS A 506 21.60 -23.45 11.43
C LYS A 506 20.37 -22.64 11.83
N ARG A 507 20.10 -21.52 11.14
CA ARG A 507 18.92 -20.69 11.41
C ARG A 507 17.62 -21.48 11.28
N PHE A 508 17.52 -22.32 10.25
CA PHE A 508 16.33 -23.14 10.05
C PHE A 508 16.15 -24.18 11.16
N LYS A 509 17.23 -24.88 11.51
CA LYS A 509 17.26 -25.90 12.57
C LYS A 509 16.92 -25.31 13.94
N ASP A 510 17.56 -24.21 14.30
CA ASP A 510 17.55 -23.70 15.68
C ASP A 510 16.42 -22.70 15.95
N HIS A 511 15.86 -22.08 14.89
CA HIS A 511 14.88 -21.00 15.02
C HIS A 511 13.68 -21.12 14.09
N THR A 512 13.89 -21.09 12.77
CA THR A 512 12.81 -20.87 11.79
C THR A 512 11.71 -21.91 11.90
N ASP A 513 12.06 -23.20 11.95
CA ASP A 513 11.10 -24.29 11.96
C ASP A 513 10.19 -24.30 13.21
N ARG A 514 10.75 -23.98 14.38
CA ARG A 514 9.95 -23.82 15.61
C ARG A 514 8.98 -22.66 15.51
N ILE A 515 9.43 -21.52 14.99
CA ILE A 515 8.60 -20.31 14.85
C ILE A 515 7.52 -20.54 13.78
N PHE A 516 7.86 -21.21 12.68
CA PHE A 516 6.93 -21.63 11.63
C PHE A 516 5.72 -22.40 12.19
N ARG A 517 5.97 -23.41 13.04
CA ARG A 517 4.89 -24.18 13.68
C ARG A 517 3.92 -23.31 14.49
N ARG A 518 4.41 -22.28 15.21
CA ARG A 518 3.55 -21.36 15.97
C ARG A 518 2.63 -20.53 15.07
N HIS A 519 3.04 -20.28 13.83
CA HIS A 519 2.30 -19.50 12.82
C HIS A 519 1.61 -20.38 11.79
N LYS A 520 1.42 -21.68 12.06
CA LYS A 520 0.76 -22.63 11.13
C LYS A 520 1.45 -22.73 9.76
N LEU A 521 2.75 -22.46 9.69
CA LEU A 521 3.58 -22.76 8.54
C LEU A 521 4.09 -24.20 8.69
N GLU A 522 3.31 -25.17 8.22
CA GLU A 522 3.62 -26.60 8.36
C GLU A 522 4.69 -27.02 7.35
N ALA A 523 5.94 -27.16 7.78
CA ALA A 523 6.99 -27.70 6.93
C ALA A 523 6.85 -29.21 6.77
N LEU A 524 6.83 -29.68 5.52
CA LEU A 524 6.81 -31.09 5.19
C LEU A 524 8.22 -31.65 5.09
N GLY A 525 9.16 -30.90 4.49
CA GLY A 525 10.55 -31.34 4.46
C GLY A 525 11.52 -30.22 4.14
N TYR A 526 12.78 -30.44 4.50
CA TYR A 526 13.91 -29.57 4.21
C TYR A 526 15.04 -30.39 3.56
N TRP A 527 15.53 -29.90 2.43
CA TRP A 527 16.54 -30.57 1.63
C TRP A 527 17.65 -29.62 1.18
N ILE A 528 18.81 -30.18 0.91
CA ILE A 528 19.93 -29.50 0.25
C ILE A 528 20.29 -30.21 -1.06
N PRO A 529 20.68 -29.49 -2.13
CA PRO A 529 21.10 -30.14 -3.37
C PRO A 529 22.38 -30.96 -3.23
N THR A 530 22.44 -32.09 -3.92
CA THR A 530 23.59 -33.01 -3.89
C THR A 530 24.54 -32.83 -5.08
N GLY A 531 24.14 -32.09 -6.12
CA GLY A 531 24.91 -31.92 -7.35
C GLY A 531 24.86 -30.52 -7.98
N GLY A 532 25.61 -30.35 -9.07
CA GLY A 532 25.69 -29.11 -9.84
C GLY A 532 26.77 -28.12 -9.37
N PRO A 533 26.86 -26.93 -10.02
CA PRO A 533 27.85 -25.90 -9.69
C PRO A 533 27.77 -25.44 -8.23
N ALA A 534 28.85 -24.88 -7.69
CA ALA A 534 28.91 -24.39 -6.30
C ALA A 534 27.71 -23.48 -5.93
N LYS A 535 27.30 -22.59 -6.85
CA LYS A 535 26.11 -21.74 -6.68
C LYS A 535 24.81 -22.52 -6.49
N LYS A 536 24.60 -23.62 -7.24
CA LYS A 536 23.40 -24.47 -7.12
C LYS A 536 23.44 -25.35 -5.85
N ARG A 537 24.62 -25.71 -5.34
CA ARG A 537 24.79 -26.50 -4.10
C ARG A 537 24.57 -25.71 -2.81
N ARG A 538 24.65 -24.38 -2.84
CA ARG A 538 24.37 -23.48 -1.70
C ARG A 538 22.88 -23.15 -1.56
N ARG A 539 21.99 -24.10 -1.86
CA ARG A 539 20.54 -23.88 -1.76
C ARG A 539 19.93 -24.69 -0.63
N LEU A 540 18.89 -24.13 -0.02
CA LEU A 540 17.98 -24.84 0.87
C LEU A 540 16.62 -24.90 0.19
N VAL A 541 16.08 -26.09 0.01
CA VAL A 541 14.78 -26.36 -0.62
C VAL A 541 13.83 -26.88 0.45
N TYR A 542 12.61 -26.37 0.51
CA TYR A 542 11.60 -26.88 1.43
C TYR A 542 10.19 -26.72 0.88
N LEU A 543 9.28 -27.53 1.43
CA LEU A 543 7.89 -27.57 1.06
C LEU A 543 7.04 -27.28 2.30
N LEU A 544 6.15 -26.29 2.20
CA LEU A 544 5.15 -26.02 3.22
C LEU A 544 3.78 -26.53 2.77
N ARG A 545 2.92 -26.88 3.73
CA ARG A 545 1.48 -27.08 3.52
C ARG A 545 0.70 -25.92 4.11
N HIS A 546 -0.33 -25.50 3.39
CA HIS A 546 -1.29 -24.48 3.81
C HIS A 546 -2.71 -24.98 3.62
N GLU A 547 -3.63 -24.52 4.47
CA GLU A 547 -5.06 -24.86 4.33
C GLU A 547 -5.69 -24.17 3.11
N SER A 548 -5.18 -22.99 2.72
CA SER A 548 -5.59 -22.27 1.52
C SER A 548 -4.51 -21.26 1.11
N ARG A 549 -4.66 -20.64 -0.07
CA ARG A 549 -3.74 -19.58 -0.53
C ARG A 549 -3.81 -18.34 0.36
N TYR A 550 -5.01 -18.04 0.85
CA TYR A 550 -5.26 -16.95 1.77
C TYR A 550 -4.69 -17.22 3.17
N ASP A 551 -4.82 -18.46 3.67
CA ASP A 551 -4.20 -18.86 4.93
C ASP A 551 -2.68 -18.76 4.87
N ALA A 552 -2.07 -19.14 3.75
CA ALA A 552 -0.64 -18.95 3.53
C ALA A 552 -0.25 -17.47 3.68
N TYR A 553 -0.98 -16.56 3.03
CA TYR A 553 -0.76 -15.13 3.14
C TYR A 553 -0.85 -14.65 4.60
N ARG A 554 -1.92 -15.04 5.29
CA ARG A 554 -2.14 -14.71 6.71
C ARG A 554 -1.04 -15.22 7.62
N ASN A 555 -0.63 -16.47 7.43
CA ASN A 555 0.42 -17.11 8.23
C ASN A 555 1.78 -16.43 8.01
N TRP A 556 2.11 -16.07 6.76
CA TRP A 556 3.34 -15.33 6.44
C TRP A 556 3.36 -13.91 7.00
N VAL A 557 2.22 -13.19 6.97
CA VAL A 557 2.10 -11.86 7.59
C VAL A 557 2.31 -11.96 9.10
N ASN A 558 1.67 -12.94 9.76
CA ASN A 558 1.83 -13.15 11.20
C ASN A 558 3.26 -13.54 11.58
N PHE A 559 3.89 -14.42 10.79
CA PHE A 559 5.28 -14.81 10.97
C PHE A 559 6.24 -13.63 10.83
N SER A 560 6.05 -12.80 9.80
CA SER A 560 6.92 -11.64 9.54
C SER A 560 6.80 -10.56 10.61
N ASN A 561 5.68 -10.50 11.32
CA ASN A 561 5.42 -9.57 12.43
C ASN A 561 5.74 -10.19 13.81
N ASP A 562 6.32 -11.39 13.89
CA ASP A 562 6.72 -12.02 15.15
C ASP A 562 7.99 -11.36 15.72
N ARG A 563 7.91 -10.87 16.96
CA ARG A 563 9.04 -10.19 17.65
C ARG A 563 10.24 -11.10 17.89
N GLU A 564 10.04 -12.39 18.07
CA GLU A 564 11.14 -13.35 18.15
C GLU A 564 11.81 -13.52 16.79
N TRP A 565 11.02 -13.56 15.71
CA TRP A 565 11.56 -13.62 14.35
C TRP A 565 12.41 -12.40 14.01
N GLU A 566 11.94 -11.20 14.36
CA GLU A 566 12.69 -9.95 14.23
C GLU A 566 14.05 -10.04 14.96
N ARG A 567 14.05 -10.46 16.24
CA ARG A 567 15.29 -10.65 17.01
C ARG A 567 16.22 -11.71 16.41
N VAL A 568 15.70 -12.74 15.77
CA VAL A 568 16.51 -13.75 15.07
C VAL A 568 17.17 -13.13 13.85
N LEU A 569 16.45 -12.31 13.07
CA LEU A 569 17.04 -11.62 11.93
C LEU A 569 18.13 -10.63 12.36
N ASP A 570 17.98 -9.95 13.49
CA ASP A 570 18.96 -8.98 14.01
C ASP A 570 20.30 -9.59 14.46
N LYS A 571 20.36 -10.91 14.66
CA LYS A 571 21.62 -11.56 15.03
C LYS A 571 22.67 -11.42 13.91
N PRO A 572 23.90 -10.97 14.21
CA PRO A 572 24.95 -10.79 13.19
C PRO A 572 25.22 -12.05 12.35
N GLU A 573 25.14 -13.24 12.97
CA GLU A 573 25.28 -14.54 12.30
C GLU A 573 24.24 -14.79 11.19
N PHE A 574 23.08 -14.11 11.22
CA PHE A 574 21.98 -14.30 10.26
C PHE A 574 21.72 -13.08 9.35
N GLN A 575 22.55 -12.05 9.46
CA GLN A 575 22.54 -10.91 8.55
C GLN A 575 23.19 -11.28 7.21
N GLY A 576 22.55 -10.92 6.08
CA GLY A 576 23.10 -11.17 4.74
C GLY A 576 23.15 -12.64 4.30
N LEU A 577 22.28 -13.51 4.85
CA LEU A 577 22.30 -14.95 4.54
C LEU A 577 21.99 -15.31 3.09
N LEU A 578 21.22 -14.49 2.38
CA LEU A 578 20.67 -14.83 1.08
C LEU A 578 21.33 -14.02 -0.04
N ALA A 579 21.73 -14.71 -1.10
CA ALA A 579 22.29 -14.09 -2.30
C ALA A 579 21.21 -13.37 -3.13
N LYS A 580 19.95 -13.79 -2.99
CA LYS A 580 18.78 -13.21 -3.66
C LYS A 580 17.51 -13.51 -2.88
N LYS A 581 16.41 -12.81 -3.21
CA LYS A 581 15.09 -13.10 -2.67
C LYS A 581 14.75 -14.59 -2.90
N PRO A 582 14.14 -15.28 -1.91
CA PRO A 582 13.69 -16.65 -2.10
C PRO A 582 12.73 -16.80 -3.28
N GLU A 583 12.91 -17.88 -4.03
CA GLU A 583 11.91 -18.35 -4.99
C GLU A 583 10.76 -19.02 -4.21
N SER A 584 9.53 -18.82 -4.67
CA SER A 584 8.33 -19.26 -3.98
C SER A 584 7.26 -19.61 -5.01
N VAL A 585 6.78 -20.85 -4.99
CA VAL A 585 5.76 -21.34 -5.91
C VAL A 585 4.65 -22.03 -5.12
N PHE A 586 3.41 -21.57 -5.27
CA PHE A 586 2.24 -22.22 -4.70
C PHE A 586 1.73 -23.31 -5.63
N LEU A 587 1.32 -24.43 -5.07
CA LEU A 587 1.18 -25.71 -5.76
C LEU A 587 -0.12 -26.40 -5.32
N ASN A 588 -1.00 -26.69 -6.28
CA ASN A 588 -2.15 -27.55 -6.10
C ASN A 588 -1.72 -29.02 -6.22
N GLU A 589 -1.98 -29.81 -5.19
CA GLU A 589 -1.69 -31.24 -5.21
C GLU A 589 -2.66 -31.96 -6.16
N LYS A 590 -2.13 -32.84 -7.01
CA LYS A 590 -2.96 -33.63 -7.92
C LYS A 590 -3.72 -34.72 -7.15
N PRO A 591 -4.94 -35.11 -7.55
CA PRO A 591 -5.76 -36.09 -6.81
C PRO A 591 -5.08 -37.44 -6.57
N TYR A 592 -4.18 -37.84 -7.46
CA TYR A 592 -3.43 -39.09 -7.37
C TYR A 592 -2.11 -39.00 -6.58
N SER A 593 -1.71 -37.79 -6.17
CA SER A 593 -0.55 -37.57 -5.31
C SER A 593 -0.84 -38.12 -3.91
N ARG A 594 0.15 -38.75 -3.29
CA ARG A 594 0.01 -39.48 -2.02
C ARG A 594 1.03 -39.04 -0.97
N LEU A 595 1.44 -37.77 -0.99
CA LEU A 595 2.54 -37.24 -0.18
C LEU A 595 2.49 -37.67 1.29
N ARG A 596 1.32 -37.60 1.92
CA ARG A 596 1.14 -37.97 3.33
C ARG A 596 1.25 -39.47 3.60
N GLU A 597 0.90 -40.30 2.62
CA GLU A 597 0.93 -41.77 2.73
C GLU A 597 2.33 -42.33 2.40
N VAL A 598 3.04 -41.68 1.49
CA VAL A 598 4.31 -42.20 0.93
C VAL A 598 5.56 -41.47 1.39
N ALA A 599 5.40 -40.43 2.19
CA ALA A 599 6.42 -39.73 2.95
C ALA A 599 7.45 -40.70 3.57
N ILE A 600 8.71 -40.58 3.15
CA ILE A 600 9.82 -41.36 3.72
C ILE A 600 10.29 -40.67 4.99
N LYS A 601 10.35 -41.47 6.06
CA LYS A 601 10.78 -41.08 7.41
C LYS A 601 11.97 -41.94 7.84
N GLN A 602 12.90 -42.19 6.91
CA GLN A 602 14.09 -43.00 7.11
C GLN A 602 15.32 -42.29 6.55
N PRO A 603 16.37 -42.05 7.36
CA PRO A 603 17.56 -41.35 6.90
C PRO A 603 18.19 -42.03 5.67
N GLY A 604 18.41 -41.26 4.62
CA GLY A 604 19.11 -41.71 3.42
C GLY A 604 18.34 -41.38 2.14
N GLY A 605 18.79 -41.94 1.02
CA GLY A 605 18.15 -41.73 -0.27
C GLY A 605 18.48 -40.40 -0.96
N ILE A 606 17.96 -40.31 -2.18
CA ILE A 606 18.02 -39.14 -3.06
C ILE A 606 16.59 -38.79 -3.43
N TYR A 607 16.21 -37.55 -3.16
CA TYR A 607 14.98 -36.96 -3.65
C TYR A 607 15.27 -36.28 -4.99
N GLU A 608 14.41 -36.49 -5.97
CA GLU A 608 14.48 -35.83 -7.28
C GLU A 608 13.29 -34.88 -7.40
N LEU A 609 13.55 -33.58 -7.29
CA LEU A 609 12.57 -32.55 -7.64
C LEU A 609 12.72 -32.24 -9.12
N ARG A 610 11.69 -32.54 -9.90
CA ARG A 610 11.63 -32.29 -11.34
C ARG A 610 10.57 -31.24 -11.64
N ILE A 611 10.98 -30.22 -12.38
CA ILE A 611 10.14 -29.11 -12.82
C ILE A 611 9.97 -29.25 -14.32
N TYR A 612 8.74 -29.42 -14.79
CA TYR A 612 8.42 -29.51 -16.21
C TYR A 612 7.90 -28.15 -16.68
N ALA A 613 8.53 -27.60 -17.72
CA ALA A 613 8.12 -26.37 -18.36
C ALA A 613 7.57 -26.66 -19.76
N GLU A 614 6.46 -25.99 -20.11
CA GLU A 614 5.86 -26.09 -21.44
C GLU A 614 5.73 -24.70 -22.07
N ASP A 615 6.65 -24.39 -22.97
CA ASP A 615 6.76 -23.07 -23.59
C ASP A 615 5.67 -22.81 -24.64
N ARG A 616 4.98 -23.86 -25.14
CA ARG A 616 3.87 -23.75 -26.12
C ARG A 616 2.51 -23.50 -25.46
N GLY A 617 2.43 -23.54 -24.13
CA GLY A 617 1.19 -23.33 -23.38
C GLY A 617 0.24 -24.54 -23.37
N GLU A 618 0.66 -25.69 -23.89
CA GLU A 618 -0.13 -26.94 -23.95
C GLU A 618 -0.13 -27.72 -22.63
N THR A 619 -0.40 -27.03 -21.51
CA THR A 619 -0.29 -27.61 -20.16
C THR A 619 -1.15 -28.87 -19.97
N THR A 620 -2.35 -28.91 -20.53
CA THR A 620 -3.25 -30.08 -20.44
C THR A 620 -2.67 -31.31 -21.15
N ALA A 621 -1.99 -31.13 -22.29
CA ALA A 621 -1.41 -32.25 -23.04
C ALA A 621 -0.24 -32.87 -22.27
N LEU A 622 0.63 -32.03 -21.70
CA LEU A 622 1.72 -32.46 -20.83
C LEU A 622 1.20 -33.19 -19.58
N GLU A 623 0.15 -32.67 -18.94
CA GLU A 623 -0.46 -33.31 -17.78
C GLU A 623 -1.04 -34.70 -18.11
N ASN A 624 -1.79 -34.82 -19.21
CA ASN A 624 -2.37 -36.08 -19.64
C ASN A 624 -1.28 -37.12 -19.99
N TRP A 625 -0.21 -36.68 -20.66
CA TRP A 625 0.91 -37.56 -20.97
C TRP A 625 1.65 -38.00 -19.70
N PHE A 626 1.90 -37.08 -18.76
CA PHE A 626 2.53 -37.40 -17.48
C PHE A 626 1.71 -38.47 -16.74
N GLU A 627 0.40 -38.27 -16.62
CA GLU A 627 -0.49 -39.16 -15.88
C GLU A 627 -0.66 -40.52 -16.56
N GLY A 628 -0.90 -40.54 -17.88
CA GLY A 628 -1.22 -41.76 -18.61
C GLY A 628 -0.01 -42.61 -19.01
N GLN A 629 1.15 -41.99 -19.27
CA GLN A 629 2.32 -42.69 -19.83
C GLN A 629 3.51 -42.71 -18.88
N LEU A 630 3.92 -41.56 -18.35
CA LEU A 630 5.15 -41.47 -17.56
C LEU A 630 4.99 -42.08 -16.16
N ARG A 631 3.95 -41.67 -15.43
CA ARG A 631 3.75 -42.04 -14.03
C ARG A 631 3.63 -43.56 -13.80
N PRO A 632 2.93 -44.36 -14.64
CA PRO A 632 2.89 -45.82 -14.47
C PRO A 632 4.28 -46.49 -14.53
N LEU A 633 5.26 -45.87 -15.18
CA LEU A 633 6.61 -46.41 -15.31
C LEU A 633 7.48 -46.17 -14.07
N PHE A 634 7.13 -45.22 -13.20
CA PHE A 634 7.91 -44.93 -11.98
C PHE A 634 8.02 -46.17 -11.09
N SER A 635 6.89 -46.77 -10.73
CA SER A 635 6.86 -47.98 -9.91
C SER A 635 7.57 -49.16 -10.58
N LYS A 636 7.43 -49.29 -11.92
CA LYS A 636 8.09 -50.36 -12.71
C LYS A 636 9.62 -50.29 -12.59
N HIS A 637 10.17 -49.08 -12.58
CA HIS A 637 11.62 -48.84 -12.49
C HIS A 637 12.10 -48.54 -11.06
N GLY A 638 11.28 -48.85 -10.04
CA GLY A 638 11.64 -48.69 -8.63
C GLY A 638 11.75 -47.24 -8.16
N MET A 639 11.24 -46.28 -8.93
CA MET A 639 11.10 -44.89 -8.50
C MET A 639 9.84 -44.75 -7.67
N ARG A 640 9.95 -44.16 -6.47
CA ARG A 640 8.78 -43.88 -5.63
C ARG A 640 8.34 -42.44 -5.85
N GLU A 641 7.16 -42.25 -6.43
CA GLU A 641 6.54 -40.93 -6.49
C GLU A 641 6.15 -40.49 -5.08
N ILE A 642 6.69 -39.36 -4.63
CA ILE A 642 6.38 -38.76 -3.34
C ILE A 642 5.20 -37.80 -3.48
N GLY A 643 5.21 -36.95 -4.51
CA GLY A 643 4.07 -36.10 -4.80
C GLY A 643 4.18 -35.41 -6.15
N SER A 644 3.03 -34.95 -6.63
CA SER A 644 2.89 -34.28 -7.93
C SER A 644 1.92 -33.11 -7.83
N TRP A 645 2.28 -31.98 -8.42
CA TRP A 645 1.55 -30.72 -8.28
C TRP A 645 1.48 -29.92 -9.58
N ALA A 646 0.41 -29.17 -9.74
CA ALA A 646 0.31 -28.07 -10.70
C ALA A 646 0.49 -26.72 -9.98
N PRO A 647 1.08 -25.69 -10.63
CA PRO A 647 1.10 -24.33 -10.09
C PRO A 647 -0.30 -23.83 -9.76
N PHE A 648 -0.47 -23.22 -8.58
CA PHE A 648 -1.69 -22.48 -8.22
C PHE A 648 -1.75 -21.14 -8.94
N ASP A 649 -0.63 -20.40 -8.93
CA ASP A 649 -0.45 -19.13 -9.64
C ASP A 649 0.20 -19.43 -11.01
N LYS A 650 -0.22 -18.76 -12.09
CA LYS A 650 0.44 -18.93 -13.41
C LYS A 650 1.90 -18.45 -13.29
N PRO A 651 2.91 -19.33 -13.46
CA PRO A 651 4.30 -18.90 -13.39
C PRO A 651 4.68 -18.13 -14.66
N SER A 652 5.59 -17.17 -14.52
CA SER A 652 6.10 -16.36 -15.65
C SER A 652 6.92 -17.16 -16.66
N SER A 653 7.29 -18.40 -16.34
CA SER A 653 8.21 -19.27 -17.07
C SER A 653 7.54 -20.39 -17.86
N GLY A 654 6.21 -20.36 -18.08
CA GLY A 654 5.50 -21.48 -18.74
C GLY A 654 5.56 -22.80 -17.98
N THR A 655 6.01 -22.79 -16.71
CA THR A 655 6.14 -23.99 -15.88
C THR A 655 4.78 -24.60 -15.61
N SER A 656 4.62 -25.87 -15.95
CA SER A 656 3.32 -26.53 -15.99
C SER A 656 3.15 -27.54 -14.86
N PHE A 657 4.23 -28.17 -14.38
CA PHE A 657 4.10 -29.32 -13.49
C PHE A 657 5.33 -29.56 -12.63
N PHE A 658 5.12 -30.02 -11.39
CA PHE A 658 6.18 -30.35 -10.43
C PHE A 658 6.00 -31.79 -9.96
N SER A 659 7.09 -32.57 -9.93
CA SER A 659 7.11 -33.92 -9.35
C SER A 659 8.26 -34.07 -8.37
N LEU A 660 8.01 -34.75 -7.26
CA LEU A 660 9.02 -35.14 -6.28
C LEU A 660 9.09 -36.66 -6.26
N LEU A 661 10.22 -37.22 -6.65
CA LEU A 661 10.49 -38.65 -6.62
C LEU A 661 11.50 -38.98 -5.52
N TYR A 662 11.49 -40.22 -5.07
CA TYR A 662 12.51 -40.77 -4.20
C TYR A 662 13.19 -41.98 -4.82
N HIS A 663 14.50 -42.02 -4.61
CA HIS A 663 15.40 -43.09 -4.98
C HIS A 663 16.27 -43.47 -3.78
N LYS A 664 16.68 -44.73 -3.71
CA LYS A 664 17.61 -45.26 -2.71
C LYS A 664 18.99 -44.59 -2.79
N ASP A 665 19.50 -44.35 -3.99
CA ASP A 665 20.82 -43.80 -4.25
C ASP A 665 20.91 -43.25 -5.70
N ARG A 666 22.08 -42.71 -6.07
CA ARG A 666 22.32 -42.14 -7.41
C ARG A 666 22.36 -43.18 -8.52
N ASP A 667 22.86 -44.38 -8.23
CA ASP A 667 22.96 -45.45 -9.22
C ASP A 667 21.56 -45.93 -9.62
N GLN A 668 20.64 -46.00 -8.65
CA GLN A 668 19.23 -46.29 -8.93
C GLN A 668 18.59 -45.23 -9.81
N VAL A 669 18.87 -43.93 -9.59
CA VAL A 669 18.35 -42.85 -10.45
C VAL A 669 18.73 -43.10 -11.91
N GLU A 670 20.01 -43.34 -12.18
CA GLU A 670 20.52 -43.54 -13.54
C GLU A 670 19.95 -44.79 -14.20
N ALA A 671 19.94 -45.92 -13.48
CA ALA A 671 19.38 -47.17 -13.96
C ALA A 671 17.88 -47.05 -14.26
N ALA A 672 17.12 -46.43 -13.36
CA ALA A 672 15.68 -46.29 -13.47
C ALA A 672 15.29 -45.40 -14.65
N TRP A 673 15.93 -44.25 -14.82
CA TRP A 673 15.66 -43.37 -15.95
C TRP A 673 16.08 -44.02 -17.28
N LYS A 674 17.22 -44.72 -17.33
CA LYS A 674 17.62 -45.46 -18.55
C LYS A 674 16.59 -46.53 -18.94
N GLY A 675 16.06 -47.27 -17.96
CA GLY A 675 15.00 -48.25 -18.19
C GLY A 675 13.70 -47.61 -18.67
N LEU A 676 13.32 -46.49 -18.06
CA LEU A 676 12.12 -45.73 -18.40
C LEU A 676 12.19 -45.18 -19.83
N HIS A 677 13.31 -44.57 -20.23
CA HIS A 677 13.47 -44.06 -21.60
C HIS A 677 13.35 -45.19 -22.63
N ARG A 678 13.95 -46.35 -22.38
CA ARG A 678 13.83 -47.52 -23.26
C ARG A 678 12.38 -47.97 -23.42
N ASP A 679 11.60 -48.01 -22.33
CA ASP A 679 10.20 -48.39 -22.39
C ASP A 679 9.36 -47.38 -23.19
N LEU A 680 9.60 -46.08 -23.01
CA LEU A 680 8.91 -45.04 -23.78
C LEU A 680 9.25 -45.12 -25.28
N SER A 681 10.53 -45.23 -25.64
CA SER A 681 10.94 -45.34 -27.04
C SER A 681 10.42 -46.62 -27.72
N SER A 682 10.20 -47.71 -26.95
CA SER A 682 9.66 -48.97 -27.49
C SER A 682 8.18 -48.90 -27.90
N LYS A 683 7.42 -47.90 -27.42
CA LYS A 683 6.00 -47.73 -27.74
C LYS A 683 5.73 -46.91 -29.02
N GLN A 684 6.76 -46.48 -29.76
CA GLN A 684 6.62 -45.57 -30.93
C GLN A 684 5.77 -44.30 -30.62
N GLU A 685 5.82 -43.80 -29.39
CA GLU A 685 5.14 -42.56 -28.98
C GLU A 685 5.94 -41.33 -29.45
N ALA A 686 6.01 -41.12 -30.77
CA ALA A 686 6.83 -40.11 -31.43
C ALA A 686 6.42 -38.65 -31.15
N VAL A 687 5.31 -38.40 -30.46
CA VAL A 687 4.80 -37.02 -30.27
C VAL A 687 5.48 -36.30 -29.09
N ASN A 688 6.08 -37.02 -28.12
CA ASN A 688 6.37 -36.45 -26.80
C ASN A 688 7.79 -36.69 -26.23
N GLU A 689 8.75 -37.18 -27.01
CA GLU A 689 10.18 -37.12 -26.59
C GLU A 689 10.60 -35.65 -26.33
N ASP A 690 9.92 -34.69 -26.96
CA ASP A 690 10.01 -33.26 -26.69
C ASP A 690 9.65 -32.87 -25.24
N PHE A 691 8.73 -33.53 -24.53
CA PHE A 691 8.39 -33.12 -23.14
C PHE A 691 9.42 -33.59 -22.09
N LEU A 692 10.21 -34.63 -22.43
CA LEU A 692 11.37 -35.06 -21.63
C LEU A 692 12.63 -34.27 -22.01
N SER A 693 12.70 -33.77 -23.26
CA SER A 693 13.83 -33.00 -23.80
C SER A 693 13.66 -31.47 -23.68
N THR A 694 12.44 -30.95 -23.51
CA THR A 694 12.16 -29.58 -23.08
C THR A 694 12.82 -29.37 -21.71
N GLN A 695 13.26 -28.14 -21.45
CA GLN A 695 14.16 -27.77 -20.36
C GLN A 695 13.62 -28.12 -18.95
N SER A 696 13.59 -29.40 -18.59
CA SER A 696 13.16 -29.85 -17.29
C SER A 696 14.29 -29.58 -16.29
N ASP A 697 14.03 -28.69 -15.34
CA ASP A 697 14.96 -28.38 -14.29
C ASP A 697 14.89 -29.49 -13.24
N VAL A 698 15.95 -30.30 -13.16
CA VAL A 698 16.08 -31.40 -12.21
C VAL A 698 16.99 -31.00 -11.06
N ILE A 699 16.51 -31.16 -9.84
CA ILE A 699 17.27 -30.92 -8.62
C ILE A 699 17.30 -32.19 -7.79
N PHE A 700 18.48 -32.78 -7.68
CA PHE A 700 18.73 -33.89 -6.76
C PHE A 700 19.02 -33.35 -5.36
N LEU A 701 18.34 -33.93 -4.39
CA LEU A 701 18.15 -33.39 -3.05
C LEU A 701 18.45 -34.48 -2.01
N ARG A 702 19.02 -34.07 -0.89
CA ARG A 702 19.19 -34.89 0.32
C ARG A 702 18.49 -34.22 1.48
N ALA A 703 17.69 -34.98 2.24
CA ALA A 703 16.99 -34.48 3.41
C ALA A 703 17.99 -34.07 4.51
N LEU A 704 17.68 -32.98 5.22
CA LEU A 704 18.45 -32.56 6.39
C LEU A 704 18.05 -33.41 7.61
N GLY A 705 18.96 -33.65 8.55
CA GLY A 705 18.69 -34.55 9.69
C GLY A 705 17.58 -34.10 10.65
N PHE A 706 17.24 -32.80 10.65
CA PHE A 706 16.11 -32.24 11.40
C PHE A 706 14.82 -32.12 10.56
N SER A 707 14.85 -32.54 9.30
CA SER A 707 13.70 -32.51 8.42
C SER A 707 12.57 -33.43 8.93
N PRO A 708 11.29 -33.00 8.86
CA PRO A 708 10.16 -33.86 9.22
C PRO A 708 10.07 -35.11 8.32
N LEU A 709 10.30 -34.94 7.01
CA LEU A 709 10.61 -36.03 6.08
C LEU A 709 12.10 -36.32 6.16
N LYS A 710 12.48 -37.48 6.69
CA LYS A 710 13.87 -37.90 6.90
C LYS A 710 14.30 -38.92 5.88
#